data_AF-A0A9D2D900-F1
#
_entry.id   AF-A0A9D2D900-F1
#
_cell.length_a   1.000
_cell.length_b   1.000
_cell.length_c   1.000
_cell.angle_alpha   90.00
_cell.angle_beta   90.00
_cell.angle_gamma   90.00
#
_symmetry.space_group_name_H-M   'P 1'
#
loop_
_entity.id
_entity.type
_entity.pdbx_description
1 polymer ?
#
loop_
_entity_poly.entity_id
_entity_poly.type
_entity_poly.pdbx_seq_one_letter_code
_entity_poly.pdbx_strand_id
1 'polypeptide(L)'
;MSRTLYYIGCAAREGEMAPGLYGIWITTDNPSWCGDFHMNYNFMAPFYGMYSSNRYEAVTSLTDQMLEHMEQGEWNAKNNLSVVKSDYVAGREDLQDGIDNGILYPCGLGPWGSVAIEKYMNQTLDAPFASTMFISYYNYSGDTEFLVNEAYPFLDKIANFYEQWCEKEDLGDGNYRYVLYDGPHEEWWGKNAGVTIGLVQNVYETLINNYDILKAERDDVTEEKLAMWKDMYDHMSDIPVRTYTNGDFSKEVFALTEEGTSVLRPESASVELEFVHPGERLSFGSDPELLEIGRNTVEAKEVANGNIWGQINNTPKIFTQAIRLGYDPQYIMDQFRSSNLSKMEKNFTINDNTHGIEKAGGIEFINNMLLQSSNGIIKVFPNWTGADASYNTLREKGAFLVSSEMKEGAVQYVELTSEKGNEVKLVNPWGDANVIVTDSNGNKVAYTKGSTVNSGENTVEFETEENVTYMITKSDGEDEEVSKTTLEYFLNSAKEHVANGDTEGLVESVQKLFEEAIAEGEAVMADENATKEEVTNATIKLMKAIQALDFKAGDKTDLEMALDLAEMIDLTNYVEEGQAEYLAAKEAAERVMADGDAMQDEVNEAWNALADAMNNLRLKANKDALQDLLDSLEGLDLSLYTEESVQGYTAAFAKAEAVLADETLSADKQDEVDAAVKALAAAKEQLVLKEENQGGSGDGQNPDGNTETSGGDNSGNNGQAQGSGNTDNAGGDNGNSSTAAGNSVNNAVKTGDNMNPAVWAALLGVAAVIAGAVSVKKRKQVK
;
A
#
# COMPACT_ATOMS: atom_id res chain seq x y z
N MET A 1 37.25 25.26 5.80
CA MET A 1 36.03 24.44 5.90
C MET A 1 35.61 24.24 7.36
N SER A 2 36.36 23.53 8.21
CA SER A 2 36.01 23.39 9.65
C SER A 2 35.80 24.72 10.39
N ARG A 3 36.49 25.78 9.96
CA ARG A 3 36.34 27.13 10.52
C ARG A 3 35.03 27.81 10.12
N THR A 4 34.47 27.54 8.94
CA THR A 4 33.18 28.10 8.49
C THR A 4 32.05 27.69 9.43
N LEU A 5 31.91 26.38 9.68
CA LEU A 5 30.88 25.85 10.57
C LEU A 5 31.07 26.36 12.00
N TYR A 6 32.33 26.55 12.43
CA TYR A 6 32.65 27.20 13.69
C TYR A 6 32.20 28.67 13.73
N TYR A 7 32.44 29.45 12.65
CA TYR A 7 32.01 30.84 12.54
C TYR A 7 30.48 30.93 12.63
N ILE A 8 29.74 30.15 11.83
CA ILE A 8 28.26 30.18 11.88
C ILE A 8 27.74 29.68 13.22
N GLY A 9 28.26 28.58 13.79
CA GLY A 9 27.81 28.09 15.10
C GLY A 9 28.10 29.01 16.29
N CYS A 10 28.98 30.01 16.11
CA CYS A 10 29.16 31.11 17.06
C CYS A 10 28.14 32.24 16.87
N ALA A 11 27.64 32.45 15.66
CA ALA A 11 26.85 33.62 15.29
C ALA A 11 25.35 33.33 15.12
N ALA A 12 24.95 32.08 14.87
CA ALA A 12 23.57 31.66 14.66
C ALA A 12 23.28 30.34 15.39
N ARG A 13 22.13 30.26 16.07
CA ARG A 13 21.65 29.10 16.83
C ARG A 13 20.13 29.09 16.83
N GLU A 14 19.56 27.89 16.89
CA GLU A 14 18.12 27.69 17.08
C GLU A 14 17.59 28.49 18.28
N GLY A 15 16.45 29.15 18.09
CA GLY A 15 15.80 29.99 19.11
C GLY A 15 16.50 31.32 19.41
N GLU A 16 17.58 31.66 18.70
CA GLU A 16 18.29 32.94 18.81
C GLU A 16 18.14 33.75 17.52
N MET A 17 18.41 35.04 17.58
CA MET A 17 18.36 35.93 16.42
C MET A 17 19.53 35.67 15.46
N ALA A 18 19.25 35.48 14.17
CA ALA A 18 20.28 35.43 13.14
C ALA A 18 21.06 36.75 13.05
N PRO A 19 22.37 36.70 12.76
CA PRO A 19 23.17 37.91 12.64
C PRO A 19 22.96 38.58 11.28
N GLY A 20 23.09 39.91 11.23
CA GLY A 20 23.16 40.64 9.96
C GLY A 20 24.46 40.45 9.20
N LEU A 21 24.70 41.29 8.18
CA LEU A 21 25.80 41.18 7.21
C LEU A 21 27.19 40.84 7.78
N TYR A 22 27.52 41.32 8.98
CA TYR A 22 28.84 41.19 9.59
C TYR A 22 28.92 40.20 10.75
N GLY A 23 27.93 39.31 10.90
CA GLY A 23 27.92 38.40 12.04
C GLY A 23 27.70 39.15 13.35
N ILE A 24 28.23 38.58 14.43
CA ILE A 24 28.27 39.22 15.77
C ILE A 24 29.55 40.03 16.00
N TRP A 25 30.36 40.27 14.96
CA TRP A 25 31.70 40.86 15.07
C TRP A 25 31.77 42.26 14.44
N ILE A 26 30.91 43.15 14.90
CA ILE A 26 30.85 44.54 14.44
C ILE A 26 31.78 45.40 15.31
N THR A 27 32.74 46.09 14.68
CA THR A 27 33.74 46.94 15.37
C THR A 27 33.61 48.43 15.03
N THR A 28 32.52 48.80 14.35
CA THR A 28 32.22 50.16 13.90
C THR A 28 30.76 50.49 14.19
N ASP A 29 30.48 51.76 14.50
CA ASP A 29 29.11 52.26 14.69
C ASP A 29 28.38 52.48 13.35
N ASN A 30 29.10 52.45 12.23
CA ASN A 30 28.58 52.67 10.89
C ASN A 30 28.99 51.52 9.95
N PRO A 31 28.47 50.30 10.16
CA PRO A 31 28.68 49.21 9.20
C PRO A 31 28.07 49.58 7.85
N SER A 32 28.67 49.11 6.75
CA SER A 32 28.07 49.31 5.42
C SER A 32 26.69 48.66 5.37
N TRP A 33 25.74 49.28 4.66
CA TRP A 33 24.33 48.85 4.58
C TRP A 33 23.68 48.61 5.94
N CYS A 34 24.05 49.42 6.94
CA CYS A 34 23.49 49.34 8.30
C CYS A 34 23.78 48.00 9.02
N GLY A 35 24.60 47.11 8.46
CA GLY A 35 24.79 45.76 8.99
C GLY A 35 23.49 44.96 9.04
N ASP A 36 22.59 45.24 8.11
CA ASP A 36 21.20 44.77 8.08
C ASP A 36 21.05 43.29 7.68
N PHE A 37 19.81 42.84 7.59
CA PHE A 37 19.42 41.63 6.90
C PHE A 37 19.20 41.99 5.42
N HIS A 38 20.29 41.96 4.64
CA HIS A 38 20.25 42.30 3.23
C HIS A 38 19.63 41.16 2.41
N MET A 39 18.43 41.40 1.89
CA MET A 39 17.48 40.36 1.47
C MET A 39 17.68 39.82 0.06
N ASN A 40 18.51 40.47 -0.75
CA ASN A 40 18.70 40.09 -2.14
C ASN A 40 19.81 39.05 -2.38
N TYR A 41 20.40 38.51 -1.29
CA TYR A 41 21.00 37.16 -1.15
C TYR A 41 21.85 37.08 0.13
N ASN A 42 22.44 38.20 0.57
CA ASN A 42 23.53 38.19 1.55
C ASN A 42 23.09 37.70 2.93
N PHE A 43 21.82 37.89 3.31
CA PHE A 43 21.32 37.39 4.60
C PHE A 43 21.21 35.86 4.61
N MET A 44 20.82 35.25 3.48
CA MET A 44 20.71 33.79 3.33
C MET A 44 22.08 33.14 3.10
N ALA A 45 22.97 33.81 2.36
CA ALA A 45 24.25 33.24 1.94
C ALA A 45 25.13 32.62 3.05
N PRO A 46 25.26 33.20 4.26
CA PRO A 46 26.02 32.61 5.36
C PRO A 46 25.54 31.21 5.75
N PHE A 47 24.25 30.94 5.53
CA PHE A 47 23.60 29.68 5.89
C PHE A 47 23.61 28.66 4.76
N TYR A 48 24.14 29.00 3.58
CA TYR A 48 24.35 28.02 2.52
C TYR A 48 25.26 26.90 3.03
N GLY A 49 24.75 25.68 2.92
CA GLY A 49 25.41 24.47 3.38
C GLY A 49 25.36 24.20 4.87
N MET A 50 24.55 24.94 5.64
CA MET A 50 24.20 24.52 7.00
C MET A 50 23.35 23.24 6.96
N TYR A 51 22.45 23.09 5.98
CA TYR A 51 21.70 21.85 5.79
C TYR A 51 22.63 20.70 5.43
N SER A 52 23.37 20.81 4.32
CA SER A 52 24.24 19.74 3.81
C SER A 52 25.37 19.37 4.78
N SER A 53 25.80 20.30 5.64
CA SER A 53 26.74 20.04 6.74
C SER A 53 26.10 19.43 7.99
N ASN A 54 24.83 19.03 7.93
CA ASN A 54 24.05 18.46 9.01
C ASN A 54 23.96 19.38 10.25
N ARG A 55 23.62 20.66 10.02
CA ARG A 55 23.45 21.72 11.04
C ARG A 55 22.22 22.59 10.72
N TYR A 56 21.18 21.96 10.19
CA TYR A 56 20.00 22.65 9.66
C TYR A 56 19.20 23.38 10.74
N GLU A 57 19.28 22.95 12.00
CA GLU A 57 18.57 23.54 13.14
C GLU A 57 18.95 25.02 13.33
N ALA A 58 20.21 25.38 13.05
CA ALA A 58 20.67 26.77 13.17
C ALA A 58 20.02 27.72 12.16
N VAL A 59 19.43 27.20 11.08
CA VAL A 59 18.73 27.99 10.06
C VAL A 59 17.44 28.60 10.61
N THR A 60 16.81 27.97 11.60
CA THR A 60 15.59 28.50 12.21
C THR A 60 15.77 29.95 12.69
N SER A 61 16.97 30.28 13.19
CA SER A 61 17.33 31.66 13.56
C SER A 61 17.13 32.69 12.45
N LEU A 62 17.22 32.30 11.18
CA LEU A 62 16.96 33.14 10.01
C LEU A 62 15.48 33.09 9.63
N THR A 63 14.87 31.90 9.55
CA THR A 63 13.46 31.77 9.14
C THR A 63 12.53 32.45 10.14
N ASP A 64 12.82 32.39 11.45
CA ASP A 64 12.10 33.10 12.51
C ASP A 64 12.08 34.61 12.25
N GLN A 65 13.19 35.19 11.78
CA GLN A 65 13.26 36.61 11.44
C GLN A 65 12.39 36.91 10.22
N MET A 66 12.32 36.00 9.25
CA MET A 66 11.42 36.16 8.11
C MET A 66 9.96 36.07 8.54
N LEU A 67 9.61 35.17 9.46
CA LEU A 67 8.25 35.07 10.00
C LEU A 67 7.87 36.32 10.81
N GLU A 68 8.79 36.89 11.60
CA GLU A 68 8.57 38.12 12.39
C GLU A 68 8.18 39.32 11.50
N HIS A 69 8.68 39.37 10.26
CA HIS A 69 8.39 40.45 9.31
C HIS A 69 7.15 40.19 8.42
N MET A 70 6.46 39.06 8.56
CA MET A 70 5.37 38.70 7.66
C MET A 70 4.25 39.74 7.62
N GLU A 71 3.79 40.22 8.78
CA GLU A 71 2.72 41.23 8.85
C GLU A 71 3.11 42.51 8.10
N GLN A 72 4.37 42.95 8.25
CA GLN A 72 4.90 44.11 7.52
C GLN A 72 5.03 43.83 6.03
N GLY A 73 5.43 42.61 5.64
CA GLY A 73 5.51 42.19 4.24
C GLY A 73 4.15 42.12 3.55
N GLU A 74 3.11 41.70 4.27
CA GLU A 74 1.73 41.73 3.78
C GLU A 74 1.24 43.16 3.61
N TRP A 75 1.50 44.00 4.60
CA TRP A 75 1.19 45.42 4.50
C TRP A 75 1.91 46.06 3.30
N ASN A 76 3.16 45.70 3.05
CA ASN A 76 3.92 46.17 1.90
C ASN A 76 3.34 45.69 0.56
N ALA A 77 2.93 44.43 0.44
CA ALA A 77 2.29 43.92 -0.77
C ALA A 77 0.98 44.67 -1.08
N LYS A 78 0.25 45.06 -0.02
CA LYS A 78 -0.97 45.85 -0.15
C LYS A 78 -0.73 47.33 -0.45
N ASN A 79 0.34 47.94 0.05
CA ASN A 79 0.47 49.41 0.07
C ASN A 79 1.68 49.96 -0.70
N ASN A 80 2.70 49.15 -0.99
CA ASN A 80 4.01 49.63 -1.45
C ASN A 80 4.43 49.17 -2.86
N LEU A 81 3.53 48.55 -3.65
CA LEU A 81 3.87 48.12 -5.01
C LEU A 81 4.45 49.28 -5.86
N SER A 82 3.89 50.48 -5.76
CA SER A 82 4.38 51.65 -6.51
C SER A 82 5.78 52.12 -6.08
N VAL A 83 6.25 51.72 -4.89
CA VAL A 83 7.61 51.99 -4.41
C VAL A 83 8.62 51.07 -5.09
N VAL A 84 8.20 49.87 -5.50
CA VAL A 84 9.00 48.97 -6.35
C VAL A 84 9.20 49.60 -7.72
N LYS A 85 8.11 49.89 -8.44
CA LYS A 85 8.16 50.44 -9.80
C LYS A 85 6.91 51.25 -10.15
N SER A 86 6.93 52.53 -9.83
CA SER A 86 5.76 53.42 -9.94
C SER A 86 5.08 53.46 -11.31
N ASP A 87 5.84 53.50 -12.40
CA ASP A 87 5.36 53.55 -13.78
C ASP A 87 4.78 52.22 -14.26
N TYR A 88 5.35 51.10 -13.80
CA TYR A 88 4.79 49.78 -14.08
C TYR A 88 3.45 49.60 -13.39
N VAL A 89 3.40 49.88 -12.09
CA VAL A 89 2.17 49.78 -11.30
C VAL A 89 1.11 50.74 -11.80
N ALA A 90 1.47 51.99 -12.17
CA ALA A 90 0.50 52.93 -12.75
C ALA A 90 -0.11 52.45 -14.07
N GLY A 91 0.57 51.55 -14.80
CA GLY A 91 0.06 50.92 -16.02
C GLY A 91 -0.82 49.68 -15.79
N ARG A 92 -0.90 49.17 -14.55
CA ARG A 92 -1.60 47.94 -14.17
C ARG A 92 -2.83 48.25 -13.34
N GLU A 93 -4.00 48.30 -13.98
CA GLU A 93 -5.28 48.62 -13.31
C GLU A 93 -5.61 47.62 -12.20
N ASP A 94 -5.26 46.35 -12.41
CA ASP A 94 -5.44 45.23 -11.49
C ASP A 94 -4.55 45.31 -10.23
N LEU A 95 -3.52 46.16 -10.22
CA LEU A 95 -2.62 46.34 -9.07
C LEU A 95 -2.88 47.63 -8.29
N GLN A 96 -3.86 48.46 -8.68
CA GLN A 96 -4.07 49.77 -8.04
C GLN A 96 -4.47 49.70 -6.57
N ASP A 97 -5.18 48.64 -6.19
CA ASP A 97 -5.60 48.39 -4.80
C ASP A 97 -4.57 47.56 -4.02
N GLY A 98 -3.39 47.30 -4.60
CA GLY A 98 -2.38 46.41 -4.04
C GLY A 98 -2.76 44.93 -4.09
N ILE A 99 -1.86 44.09 -3.58
CA ILE A 99 -2.05 42.63 -3.56
C ILE A 99 -2.48 42.21 -2.15
N ASP A 100 -3.68 41.65 -2.03
CA ASP A 100 -4.18 41.08 -0.78
C ASP A 100 -3.58 39.69 -0.53
N ASN A 101 -3.25 39.40 0.73
CA ASN A 101 -2.66 38.12 1.17
C ASN A 101 -1.37 37.75 0.39
N GLY A 102 -0.68 38.72 -0.21
CA GLY A 102 0.65 38.56 -0.79
C GLY A 102 1.73 38.99 0.20
N ILE A 103 3.00 38.75 -0.13
CA ILE A 103 4.12 39.20 0.70
C ILE A 103 5.20 39.90 -0.13
N LEU A 104 5.66 41.05 0.35
CA LEU A 104 6.66 41.87 -0.32
C LEU A 104 7.67 42.44 0.68
N TYR A 105 8.91 41.96 0.63
CA TYR A 105 10.00 42.44 1.49
C TYR A 105 10.87 43.48 0.78
N PRO A 106 11.29 44.54 1.49
CA PRO A 106 12.28 45.47 0.99
C PRO A 106 13.69 44.88 1.11
N CYS A 107 14.66 45.56 0.49
CA CYS A 107 16.03 45.07 0.37
C CYS A 107 16.77 44.95 1.71
N GLY A 108 16.40 45.74 2.73
CA GLY A 108 17.07 45.72 4.04
C GLY A 108 16.09 45.60 5.22
N LEU A 109 16.00 44.41 5.78
CA LEU A 109 15.30 44.14 7.05
C LEU A 109 16.27 44.27 8.22
N GLY A 110 15.76 44.32 9.44
CA GLY A 110 16.56 44.49 10.65
C GLY A 110 16.04 43.65 11.81
N PRO A 111 16.79 43.60 12.92
CA PRO A 111 16.40 42.83 14.09
C PRO A 111 15.12 43.37 14.74
N TRP A 112 14.38 42.52 15.44
CA TRP A 112 13.19 42.88 16.23
C TRP A 112 12.07 43.52 15.39
N GLY A 113 11.82 42.98 14.20
CA GLY A 113 10.78 43.47 13.28
C GLY A 113 11.07 44.85 12.66
N SER A 114 12.32 45.33 12.71
CA SER A 114 12.68 46.64 12.18
C SER A 114 12.99 46.60 10.67
N VAL A 115 12.80 47.72 9.98
CA VAL A 115 13.21 47.87 8.58
C VAL A 115 14.40 48.82 8.52
N ALA A 116 15.53 48.35 7.98
CA ALA A 116 16.75 49.14 7.87
C ALA A 116 16.79 49.98 6.58
N ILE A 117 16.28 49.42 5.48
CA ILE A 117 16.24 50.06 4.16
C ILE A 117 14.86 49.81 3.54
N GLU A 118 14.02 50.85 3.49
CA GLU A 118 12.66 50.80 2.91
C GLU A 118 12.65 50.82 1.35
N LYS A 119 13.79 50.55 0.71
CA LYS A 119 13.91 50.54 -0.76
C LYS A 119 13.82 49.12 -1.29
N TYR A 120 13.09 48.96 -2.39
CA TYR A 120 12.97 47.70 -3.12
C TYR A 120 13.99 47.57 -4.26
N MET A 121 14.63 48.66 -4.68
CA MET A 121 15.59 48.67 -5.80
C MET A 121 15.05 48.05 -7.10
N ASN A 122 13.75 48.24 -7.36
CA ASN A 122 12.96 47.61 -8.43
C ASN A 122 12.78 46.09 -8.31
N GLN A 123 12.97 45.51 -7.12
CA GLN A 123 12.94 44.06 -6.90
C GLN A 123 11.67 43.62 -6.16
N THR A 124 11.08 42.51 -6.59
CA THR A 124 10.05 41.74 -5.87
C THR A 124 10.57 40.37 -5.42
N LEU A 125 11.82 40.04 -5.77
CA LEU A 125 12.45 38.74 -5.51
C LEU A 125 12.94 38.52 -4.07
N ASP A 126 13.01 39.54 -3.22
CA ASP A 126 13.57 39.45 -1.87
C ASP A 126 12.87 38.39 -0.99
N ALA A 127 11.54 38.30 -1.05
CA ALA A 127 10.78 37.26 -0.35
C ALA A 127 10.94 35.85 -1.00
N PRO A 128 10.83 35.68 -2.33
CA PRO A 128 11.22 34.44 -3.01
C PRO A 128 12.65 33.98 -2.73
N PHE A 129 13.59 34.89 -2.50
CA PHE A 129 14.96 34.52 -2.18
C PHE A 129 15.05 33.93 -0.78
N ALA A 130 14.39 34.56 0.19
CA ALA A 130 14.29 34.05 1.56
C ALA A 130 13.58 32.68 1.64
N SER A 131 12.62 32.42 0.74
CA SER A 131 11.85 31.16 0.72
C SER A 131 12.73 29.92 0.49
N THR A 132 13.87 30.09 -0.20
CA THR A 132 14.85 29.00 -0.40
C THR A 132 15.30 28.40 0.94
N MET A 133 15.37 29.20 2.00
CA MET A 133 15.76 28.72 3.32
C MET A 133 14.68 27.87 3.98
N PHE A 134 13.40 28.21 3.78
CA PHE A 134 12.29 27.40 4.26
C PHE A 134 12.19 26.07 3.50
N ILE A 135 12.28 26.14 2.17
CA ILE A 135 12.22 24.99 1.28
C ILE A 135 13.36 24.03 1.57
N SER A 136 14.60 24.53 1.68
CA SER A 136 15.75 23.70 2.03
C SER A 136 15.65 23.12 3.44
N TYR A 137 15.11 23.85 4.42
CA TYR A 137 14.92 23.28 5.76
C TYR A 137 14.04 22.04 5.70
N TYR A 138 12.86 22.15 5.09
CA TYR A 138 11.96 21.00 4.94
C TYR A 138 12.60 19.87 4.13
N ASN A 139 13.13 20.17 2.95
CA ASN A 139 13.66 19.15 2.05
C ASN A 139 14.79 18.32 2.70
N TYR A 140 15.64 18.94 3.53
CA TYR A 140 16.74 18.25 4.19
C TYR A 140 16.37 17.61 5.55
N SER A 141 15.31 18.06 6.22
CA SER A 141 14.89 17.54 7.54
C SER A 141 13.72 16.55 7.48
N GLY A 142 12.86 16.66 6.46
CA GLY A 142 11.56 16.00 6.41
C GLY A 142 10.63 16.41 7.56
N ASP A 143 10.81 17.60 8.13
CA ASP A 143 10.00 18.13 9.22
C ASP A 143 8.65 18.64 8.70
N THR A 144 7.64 17.78 8.79
CA THR A 144 6.28 18.11 8.33
C THR A 144 5.58 19.15 9.23
N GLU A 145 5.96 19.26 10.50
CA GLU A 145 5.39 20.27 11.40
C GLU A 145 5.88 21.66 10.97
N PHE A 146 7.19 21.80 10.72
CA PHE A 146 7.77 23.03 10.15
C PHE A 146 7.14 23.36 8.79
N LEU A 147 6.99 22.37 7.89
CA LEU A 147 6.37 22.58 6.59
C LEU A 147 4.96 23.19 6.73
N VAL A 148 4.11 22.61 7.58
CA VAL A 148 2.69 22.96 7.71
C VAL A 148 2.51 24.29 8.45
N ASN A 149 3.28 24.52 9.52
CA ASN A 149 3.05 25.62 10.45
C ASN A 149 3.90 26.85 10.16
N GLU A 150 5.07 26.70 9.54
CA GLU A 150 6.03 27.78 9.35
C GLU A 150 6.32 28.05 7.87
N ALA A 151 6.71 27.03 7.10
CA ALA A 151 7.03 27.22 5.69
C ALA A 151 5.78 27.57 4.87
N TYR A 152 4.70 26.78 4.96
CA TYR A 152 3.51 26.95 4.14
C TYR A 152 2.89 28.36 4.23
N PRO A 153 2.65 28.95 5.42
CA PRO A 153 2.09 30.30 5.49
C PRO A 153 2.92 31.37 4.78
N PHE A 154 4.25 31.21 4.75
CA PHE A 154 5.14 32.10 4.03
C PHE A 154 5.12 31.84 2.52
N LEU A 155 5.22 30.56 2.11
CA LEU A 155 5.20 30.13 0.71
C LEU A 155 3.87 30.46 0.01
N ASP A 156 2.74 30.28 0.67
CA ASP A 156 1.39 30.57 0.15
C ASP A 156 1.24 32.06 -0.19
N LYS A 157 1.79 32.95 0.63
CA LYS A 157 1.76 34.40 0.37
C LYS A 157 2.68 34.81 -0.76
N ILE A 158 3.80 34.12 -0.95
CA ILE A 158 4.66 34.33 -2.13
C ILE A 158 3.92 33.88 -3.39
N ALA A 159 3.34 32.67 -3.39
CA ALA A 159 2.55 32.16 -4.51
C ALA A 159 1.44 33.15 -4.89
N ASN A 160 0.60 33.54 -3.94
CA ASN A 160 -0.50 34.48 -4.18
C ASN A 160 -0.03 35.88 -4.63
N PHE A 161 1.17 36.33 -4.20
CA PHE A 161 1.75 37.55 -4.76
C PHE A 161 2.01 37.42 -6.25
N TYR A 162 2.64 36.33 -6.69
CA TYR A 162 2.99 36.12 -8.10
C TYR A 162 1.79 35.74 -8.97
N GLU A 163 0.74 35.11 -8.42
CA GLU A 163 -0.55 34.92 -9.11
C GLU A 163 -1.15 36.25 -9.60
N GLN A 164 -0.99 37.33 -8.82
CA GLN A 164 -1.51 38.65 -9.14
C GLN A 164 -0.49 39.55 -9.84
N TRP A 165 0.80 39.42 -9.51
CA TRP A 165 1.86 40.23 -10.10
C TRP A 165 2.13 39.87 -11.56
N CYS A 166 2.15 38.58 -11.88
CA CYS A 166 2.38 38.09 -13.24
C CYS A 166 1.29 38.55 -14.21
N GLU A 167 1.68 38.73 -15.47
CA GLU A 167 0.76 39.00 -16.57
C GLU A 167 0.56 37.72 -17.39
N LYS A 168 -0.67 37.45 -17.79
CA LYS A 168 -0.98 36.32 -18.67
C LYS A 168 -0.81 36.76 -20.13
N GLU A 169 0.27 36.29 -20.76
CA GLU A 169 0.57 36.54 -22.17
C GLU A 169 -0.07 35.45 -23.04
N ASP A 170 -0.99 35.85 -23.93
CA ASP A 170 -1.60 34.97 -24.92
C ASP A 170 -0.60 34.69 -26.06
N LEU A 171 -0.28 33.41 -26.26
CA LEU A 171 0.63 32.93 -27.30
C LEU A 171 -0.11 32.51 -28.57
N GLY A 172 -1.44 32.60 -28.58
CA GLY A 172 -2.30 32.15 -29.66
C GLY A 172 -2.70 30.67 -29.54
N ASP A 173 -3.73 30.29 -30.29
CA ASP A 173 -4.25 28.91 -30.37
C ASP A 173 -4.63 28.28 -29.01
N GLY A 174 -4.98 29.12 -28.04
CA GLY A 174 -5.36 28.70 -26.69
C GLY A 174 -4.17 28.47 -25.74
N ASN A 175 -2.94 28.72 -26.18
CA ASN A 175 -1.74 28.66 -25.34
C ASN A 175 -1.47 30.02 -24.70
N TYR A 176 -0.91 30.00 -23.50
CA TYR A 176 -0.47 31.19 -22.79
C TYR A 176 0.75 30.89 -21.94
N ARG A 177 1.38 31.94 -21.45
CA ARG A 177 2.36 31.87 -20.36
C ARG A 177 2.18 33.02 -19.39
N TYR A 178 2.61 32.82 -18.16
CA TYR A 178 2.77 33.88 -17.17
C TYR A 178 4.12 34.54 -17.36
N VAL A 179 4.11 35.85 -17.60
CA VAL A 179 5.31 36.69 -17.69
C VAL A 179 5.38 37.57 -16.45
N LEU A 180 6.57 37.87 -15.96
CA LEU A 180 6.76 38.78 -14.83
C LEU A 180 7.70 39.91 -15.22
N TYR A 181 7.55 41.08 -14.59
CA TYR A 181 8.55 42.14 -14.65
C TYR A 181 9.17 42.33 -13.28
N ASP A 182 10.50 42.32 -13.23
CA ASP A 182 11.25 42.44 -11.99
C ASP A 182 12.66 42.99 -12.23
N GLY A 183 13.34 43.38 -11.17
CA GLY A 183 14.75 43.75 -11.13
C GLY A 183 15.63 42.53 -10.84
N PRO A 184 16.24 41.87 -11.85
CA PRO A 184 17.15 40.73 -11.62
C PRO A 184 18.42 41.12 -10.83
N HIS A 185 18.64 42.41 -10.63
CA HIS A 185 19.66 43.03 -9.79
C HIS A 185 19.16 44.41 -9.37
N GLU A 186 19.73 44.97 -8.32
CA GLU A 186 19.44 46.31 -7.81
C GLU A 186 19.47 47.36 -8.93
N GLU A 187 18.40 48.15 -9.03
CA GLU A 187 18.17 49.23 -10.01
C GLU A 187 17.93 48.76 -11.46
N TRP A 188 17.88 47.45 -11.71
CA TRP A 188 17.53 46.90 -13.03
C TRP A 188 16.02 46.71 -13.15
N TRP A 189 15.55 46.48 -14.37
CA TRP A 189 14.15 46.19 -14.63
C TRP A 189 14.00 45.52 -15.99
N GLY A 190 13.29 44.40 -16.06
CA GLY A 190 12.96 43.80 -17.35
C GLY A 190 12.02 42.62 -17.26
N LYS A 191 11.54 42.21 -18.44
CA LYS A 191 10.61 41.09 -18.60
C LYS A 191 11.32 39.77 -18.31
N ASN A 192 10.64 38.90 -17.57
CA ASN A 192 11.03 37.54 -17.25
C ASN A 192 12.42 37.49 -16.62
N ALA A 193 12.58 38.13 -15.46
CA ALA A 193 13.81 38.03 -14.69
C ALA A 193 14.09 36.56 -14.31
N GLY A 194 15.17 35.98 -14.85
CA GLY A 194 15.43 34.54 -14.75
C GLY A 194 15.60 34.03 -13.31
N VAL A 195 16.27 34.84 -12.46
CA VAL A 195 16.40 34.55 -11.03
C VAL A 195 15.03 34.46 -10.34
N THR A 196 14.14 35.43 -10.58
CA THR A 196 12.81 35.49 -9.98
C THR A 196 11.95 34.32 -10.44
N ILE A 197 11.96 34.01 -11.74
CA ILE A 197 11.26 32.84 -12.29
C ILE A 197 11.68 31.56 -11.57
N GLY A 198 12.99 31.32 -11.46
CA GLY A 198 13.50 30.11 -10.83
C GLY A 198 13.12 29.99 -9.35
N LEU A 199 13.21 31.08 -8.59
CA LEU A 199 12.84 31.09 -7.17
C LEU A 199 11.34 30.86 -6.98
N VAL A 200 10.50 31.49 -7.80
CA VAL A 200 9.04 31.35 -7.73
C VAL A 200 8.60 29.95 -8.18
N GLN A 201 9.23 29.38 -9.21
CA GLN A 201 8.99 27.98 -9.60
C GLN A 201 9.32 27.01 -8.46
N ASN A 202 10.39 27.24 -7.70
CA ASN A 202 10.74 26.43 -6.54
C ASN A 202 9.66 26.50 -5.43
N VAL A 203 9.03 27.66 -5.24
CA VAL A 203 7.88 27.83 -4.34
C VAL A 203 6.70 26.99 -4.78
N TYR A 204 6.26 27.12 -6.05
CA TYR A 204 5.13 26.35 -6.56
C TYR A 204 5.39 24.84 -6.56
N GLU A 205 6.58 24.41 -6.98
CA GLU A 205 6.97 23.00 -6.96
C GLU A 205 6.89 22.43 -5.54
N THR A 206 7.36 23.17 -4.53
CA THR A 206 7.27 22.75 -3.12
C THR A 206 5.83 22.62 -2.66
N LEU A 207 4.96 23.60 -2.99
CA LEU A 207 3.55 23.56 -2.63
C LEU A 207 2.81 22.40 -3.31
N ILE A 208 3.11 22.12 -4.58
CA ILE A 208 2.51 21.03 -5.36
C ILE A 208 2.96 19.67 -4.82
N ASN A 209 4.26 19.47 -4.66
CA ASN A 209 4.83 18.17 -4.23
C ASN A 209 4.41 17.78 -2.81
N ASN A 210 4.01 18.74 -1.99
CA ASN A 210 3.58 18.51 -0.62
C ASN A 210 2.09 18.78 -0.39
N TYR A 211 1.29 18.91 -1.45
CA TYR A 211 -0.13 19.22 -1.36
C TYR A 211 -0.87 18.26 -0.42
N ASP A 212 -0.62 16.95 -0.51
CA ASP A 212 -1.36 15.97 0.29
C ASP A 212 -1.08 16.12 1.80
N ILE A 213 0.18 16.39 2.17
CA ILE A 213 0.58 16.66 3.57
C ILE A 213 -0.11 17.95 4.05
N LEU A 214 -0.03 19.01 3.25
CA LEU A 214 -0.62 20.30 3.58
C LEU A 214 -2.15 20.21 3.69
N LYS A 215 -2.80 19.51 2.77
CA LYS A 215 -4.25 19.37 2.71
C LYS A 215 -4.81 18.56 3.88
N ALA A 216 -4.06 17.58 4.37
CA ALA A 216 -4.45 16.77 5.52
C ALA A 216 -4.53 17.60 6.81
N GLU A 217 -3.65 18.58 6.98
CA GLU A 217 -3.52 19.35 8.22
C GLU A 217 -4.13 20.76 8.14
N ARG A 218 -4.50 21.24 6.94
CA ARG A 218 -4.95 22.62 6.71
C ARG A 218 -6.19 22.75 5.83
N ASP A 219 -7.21 23.41 6.35
CA ASP A 219 -8.46 23.69 5.63
C ASP A 219 -8.32 24.76 4.55
N ASP A 220 -7.38 25.69 4.70
CA ASP A 220 -7.09 26.79 3.76
C ASP A 220 -6.28 26.34 2.52
N VAL A 221 -5.84 25.08 2.49
CA VAL A 221 -5.28 24.41 1.32
C VAL A 221 -6.43 23.75 0.55
N THR A 222 -6.67 24.17 -0.69
CA THR A 222 -7.83 23.73 -1.47
C THR A 222 -7.42 23.17 -2.83
N GLU A 223 -8.30 22.37 -3.45
CA GLU A 223 -8.10 21.90 -4.82
C GLU A 223 -8.00 23.06 -5.83
N GLU A 224 -8.66 24.19 -5.55
CA GLU A 224 -8.56 25.42 -6.35
C GLU A 224 -7.15 26.02 -6.26
N LYS A 225 -6.58 26.09 -5.05
CA LYS A 225 -5.18 26.51 -4.88
C LYS A 225 -4.24 25.56 -5.61
N LEU A 226 -4.42 24.25 -5.48
CA LEU A 226 -3.60 23.29 -6.21
C LEU A 226 -3.69 23.47 -7.73
N ALA A 227 -4.89 23.69 -8.25
CA ALA A 227 -5.10 23.95 -9.67
C ALA A 227 -4.39 25.22 -10.13
N MET A 228 -4.45 26.30 -9.34
CA MET A 228 -3.74 27.54 -9.61
C MET A 228 -2.22 27.36 -9.52
N TRP A 229 -1.70 26.69 -8.49
CA TRP A 229 -0.27 26.43 -8.35
C TRP A 229 0.28 25.62 -9.53
N LYS A 230 -0.44 24.59 -9.97
CA LYS A 230 -0.09 23.82 -11.17
C LYS A 230 -0.14 24.68 -12.42
N ASP A 231 -1.21 25.47 -12.60
CA ASP A 231 -1.34 26.36 -13.75
C ASP A 231 -0.19 27.38 -13.83
N MET A 232 0.17 27.98 -12.69
CA MET A 232 1.28 28.91 -12.57
C MET A 232 2.61 28.21 -12.84
N TYR A 233 2.85 27.01 -12.30
CA TYR A 233 4.10 26.27 -12.51
C TYR A 233 4.27 25.84 -13.97
N ASP A 234 3.24 25.22 -14.56
CA ASP A 234 3.27 24.65 -15.90
C ASP A 234 3.32 25.72 -17.01
N HIS A 235 2.74 26.90 -16.76
CA HIS A 235 2.70 28.00 -17.73
C HIS A 235 3.61 29.18 -17.34
N MET A 236 4.45 29.09 -16.31
CA MET A 236 5.45 30.13 -16.04
C MET A 236 6.39 30.24 -17.24
N SER A 237 6.77 31.46 -17.62
CA SER A 237 7.80 31.66 -18.64
C SER A 237 9.08 30.91 -18.30
N ASP A 238 9.73 30.38 -19.34
CA ASP A 238 11.05 29.78 -19.21
C ASP A 238 12.09 30.78 -18.69
N ILE A 239 13.13 30.24 -18.07
CA ILE A 239 14.32 31.02 -17.74
C ILE A 239 14.94 31.52 -19.05
N PRO A 240 15.16 32.84 -19.20
CA PRO A 240 15.61 33.41 -20.47
C PRO A 240 16.92 32.81 -20.97
N VAL A 241 16.94 32.40 -22.24
CA VAL A 241 18.15 32.00 -22.97
C VAL A 241 18.35 32.97 -24.12
N ARG A 242 19.56 33.53 -24.23
CA ARG A 242 19.93 34.47 -25.30
C ARG A 242 21.36 34.24 -25.74
N THR A 243 21.68 34.56 -26.99
CA THR A 243 23.07 34.53 -27.46
C THR A 243 23.88 35.68 -26.86
N TYR A 244 25.03 35.37 -26.27
CA TYR A 244 26.02 36.35 -25.82
C TYR A 244 27.26 36.29 -26.68
N THR A 245 27.76 37.47 -27.10
CA THR A 245 28.97 37.59 -27.92
C THR A 245 29.98 38.52 -27.24
N ASN A 246 31.22 38.05 -27.08
CA ASN A 246 32.35 38.85 -26.60
C ASN A 246 33.66 38.38 -27.25
N GLY A 247 34.23 39.20 -28.14
CA GLY A 247 35.35 38.78 -28.96
C GLY A 247 34.98 37.57 -29.82
N ASP A 248 35.75 36.49 -29.70
CA ASP A 248 35.52 35.23 -30.41
C ASP A 248 34.50 34.31 -29.71
N PHE A 249 34.08 34.63 -28.48
CA PHE A 249 33.03 33.88 -27.78
C PHE A 249 31.67 34.26 -28.35
N SER A 250 30.88 33.26 -28.77
CA SER A 250 29.50 33.43 -29.20
C SER A 250 28.70 32.15 -28.95
N LYS A 251 27.95 32.10 -27.84
CA LYS A 251 27.16 30.93 -27.43
C LYS A 251 25.85 31.37 -26.77
N GLU A 252 24.91 30.44 -26.64
CA GLU A 252 23.71 30.63 -25.83
C GLU A 252 24.04 30.54 -24.35
N VAL A 253 23.47 31.46 -23.58
CA VAL A 253 23.68 31.61 -22.13
C VAL A 253 22.34 31.92 -21.47
N PHE A 254 22.25 31.63 -20.17
CA PHE A 254 21.16 32.15 -19.35
C PHE A 254 21.30 33.66 -19.23
N ALA A 255 20.23 34.35 -19.54
CA ALA A 255 20.16 35.79 -19.55
C ALA A 255 19.44 36.32 -18.31
N LEU A 256 19.72 37.57 -17.96
CA LEU A 256 19.05 38.28 -16.88
C LEU A 256 17.54 38.36 -17.11
N THR A 257 17.17 38.72 -18.34
CA THR A 257 15.81 39.03 -18.78
C THR A 257 15.64 38.58 -20.24
N GLU A 258 14.40 38.29 -20.60
CA GLU A 258 14.01 37.86 -21.96
C GLU A 258 14.38 38.91 -23.03
N GLU A 259 14.24 40.19 -22.68
CA GLU A 259 14.52 41.31 -23.56
C GLU A 259 15.39 42.38 -22.90
N GLY A 260 15.79 43.38 -23.67
CA GLY A 260 16.64 44.49 -23.22
C GLY A 260 18.06 44.43 -23.77
N THR A 261 18.85 45.48 -23.51
CA THR A 261 20.19 45.64 -24.10
C THR A 261 21.26 44.77 -23.48
N SER A 262 21.08 44.39 -22.21
CA SER A 262 22.00 43.55 -21.47
C SER A 262 21.53 42.09 -21.53
N VAL A 263 22.41 41.19 -21.94
CA VAL A 263 22.14 39.74 -21.90
C VAL A 263 22.43 39.19 -20.51
N LEU A 264 23.63 39.48 -20.01
CA LEU A 264 24.09 39.12 -18.67
C LEU A 264 24.85 40.31 -18.04
N ARG A 265 25.36 40.16 -16.82
CA ARG A 265 26.26 41.06 -16.08
C ARG A 265 27.69 40.53 -16.15
N PRO A 266 28.37 40.62 -17.30
CA PRO A 266 29.60 39.88 -17.57
C PRO A 266 30.69 40.08 -16.53
N GLU A 267 30.86 41.32 -16.07
CA GLU A 267 31.93 41.71 -15.17
C GLU A 267 31.61 41.59 -13.67
N SER A 268 30.39 41.18 -13.30
CA SER A 268 29.89 41.25 -11.91
C SER A 268 29.29 39.92 -11.41
N ALA A 269 28.49 40.00 -10.34
CA ALA A 269 27.84 38.86 -9.67
C ALA A 269 27.14 37.90 -10.66
N SER A 270 27.13 36.61 -10.35
CA SER A 270 26.46 35.53 -11.10
C SER A 270 24.96 35.43 -10.80
N VAL A 271 24.26 36.56 -10.89
CA VAL A 271 22.80 36.64 -10.63
C VAL A 271 22.01 35.81 -11.63
N GLU A 272 22.51 35.64 -12.86
CA GLU A 272 21.88 34.82 -13.88
C GLU A 272 21.81 33.34 -13.49
N LEU A 273 22.61 32.91 -12.52
CA LEU A 273 22.72 31.51 -12.10
C LEU A 273 22.12 31.25 -10.72
N GLU A 274 21.48 32.24 -10.09
CA GLU A 274 20.89 32.08 -8.75
C GLU A 274 19.69 31.12 -8.74
N PHE A 275 19.08 30.89 -9.90
CA PHE A 275 18.09 29.83 -10.07
C PHE A 275 18.69 28.41 -9.99
N VAL A 276 20.00 28.24 -10.23
CA VAL A 276 20.71 26.96 -10.09
C VAL A 276 20.92 26.65 -8.61
N HIS A 277 21.47 27.63 -7.89
CA HIS A 277 21.58 27.62 -6.44
C HIS A 277 21.54 29.09 -5.94
N PRO A 278 20.68 29.41 -4.97
CA PRO A 278 19.84 28.49 -4.17
C PRO A 278 18.47 28.13 -4.79
N GLY A 279 18.18 28.50 -6.04
CA GLY A 279 16.89 28.19 -6.69
C GLY A 279 16.66 26.72 -7.06
N GLU A 280 17.68 25.87 -6.96
CA GLU A 280 17.61 24.41 -7.09
C GLU A 280 17.08 23.84 -8.43
N ARG A 281 16.95 24.65 -9.50
CA ARG A 281 16.35 24.19 -10.76
C ARG A 281 17.27 23.31 -11.61
N LEU A 282 18.60 23.45 -11.46
CA LEU A 282 19.58 22.65 -12.20
C LEU A 282 20.54 21.90 -11.27
N SER A 283 20.81 20.66 -11.63
CA SER A 283 21.74 19.74 -10.96
C SER A 283 22.22 18.67 -11.96
N PHE A 284 23.04 17.73 -11.53
CA PHE A 284 23.67 16.73 -12.40
C PHE A 284 22.70 15.88 -13.25
N GLY A 285 21.44 15.72 -12.80
CA GLY A 285 20.41 14.96 -13.51
C GLY A 285 19.52 15.79 -14.45
N SER A 286 19.77 17.10 -14.58
CA SER A 286 18.98 18.00 -15.44
C SER A 286 19.25 17.80 -16.94
N ASP A 287 18.47 18.48 -17.77
CA ASP A 287 18.60 18.45 -19.23
C ASP A 287 20.05 18.81 -19.67
N PRO A 288 20.73 17.95 -20.45
CA PRO A 288 22.11 18.20 -20.90
C PRO A 288 22.30 19.50 -21.68
N GLU A 289 21.30 19.95 -22.45
CA GLU A 289 21.34 21.21 -23.20
C GLU A 289 21.28 22.41 -22.25
N LEU A 290 20.39 22.37 -21.24
CA LEU A 290 20.34 23.41 -20.20
C LEU A 290 21.61 23.45 -19.35
N LEU A 291 22.19 22.29 -19.04
CA LEU A 291 23.48 22.21 -18.34
C LEU A 291 24.60 22.82 -19.19
N GLU A 292 24.60 22.62 -20.50
CA GLU A 292 25.57 23.23 -21.41
C GLU A 292 25.38 24.76 -21.49
N ILE A 293 24.15 25.26 -21.57
CA ILE A 293 23.86 26.70 -21.51
C ILE A 293 24.35 27.29 -20.18
N GLY A 294 24.18 26.57 -19.06
CA GLY A 294 24.72 26.97 -17.77
C GLY A 294 26.24 27.05 -17.77
N ARG A 295 26.93 26.05 -18.31
CA ARG A 295 28.39 26.08 -18.47
C ARG A 295 28.84 27.23 -19.37
N ASN A 296 28.16 27.45 -20.49
CA ASN A 296 28.42 28.59 -21.37
C ASN A 296 28.23 29.93 -20.64
N THR A 297 27.29 30.02 -19.70
CA THR A 297 27.08 31.22 -18.89
C THR A 297 28.26 31.49 -17.96
N VAL A 298 28.80 30.47 -17.31
CA VAL A 298 30.03 30.58 -16.49
C VAL A 298 31.22 30.99 -17.37
N GLU A 299 31.41 30.36 -18.53
CA GLU A 299 32.48 30.68 -19.49
C GLU A 299 32.36 32.12 -19.99
N ALA A 300 31.15 32.57 -20.34
CA ALA A 300 30.89 33.93 -20.81
C ALA A 300 31.33 34.99 -19.79
N LYS A 301 31.09 34.73 -18.50
CA LYS A 301 31.51 35.62 -17.41
C LYS A 301 33.02 35.65 -17.24
N GLU A 302 33.69 34.51 -17.40
CA GLU A 302 35.15 34.43 -17.36
C GLU A 302 35.81 35.15 -18.56
N VAL A 303 35.29 34.94 -19.77
CA VAL A 303 35.74 35.63 -20.99
C VAL A 303 35.62 37.14 -20.83
N ALA A 304 34.52 37.60 -20.23
CA ALA A 304 34.28 39.02 -20.06
C ALA A 304 35.05 39.66 -18.89
N ASN A 305 35.36 38.88 -17.85
CA ASN A 305 36.18 39.31 -16.72
C ASN A 305 37.06 38.17 -16.21
N GLY A 306 38.35 38.20 -16.56
CA GLY A 306 39.31 37.18 -16.10
C GLY A 306 39.53 37.10 -14.59
N ASN A 307 38.97 38.02 -13.79
CA ASN A 307 38.96 37.97 -12.32
C ASN A 307 37.55 37.63 -11.76
N ILE A 308 36.67 37.00 -12.55
CA ILE A 308 35.29 36.71 -12.12
C ILE A 308 35.22 35.86 -10.83
N TRP A 309 36.13 34.90 -10.68
CA TRP A 309 36.25 34.04 -9.50
C TRP A 309 36.68 34.81 -8.24
N GLY A 310 37.41 35.90 -8.44
CA GLY A 310 37.85 36.84 -7.40
C GLY A 310 36.85 37.97 -7.14
N GLN A 311 35.73 38.03 -7.86
CA GLN A 311 34.71 39.07 -7.68
C GLN A 311 34.02 38.90 -6.31
N ILE A 312 33.79 40.02 -5.61
CA ILE A 312 33.41 40.05 -4.19
C ILE A 312 32.03 39.47 -3.88
N ASN A 313 31.07 39.60 -4.80
CA ASN A 313 29.69 39.09 -4.70
C ASN A 313 29.56 37.64 -5.21
N ASN A 314 30.58 37.09 -5.86
CA ASN A 314 30.57 35.72 -6.37
C ASN A 314 30.98 34.68 -5.34
N THR A 315 31.59 35.10 -4.23
CA THR A 315 31.86 34.20 -3.10
C THR A 315 30.74 34.37 -2.08
N PRO A 316 29.87 33.36 -1.85
CA PRO A 316 30.07 31.94 -2.13
C PRO A 316 29.40 31.37 -3.41
N LYS A 317 28.56 32.14 -4.11
CA LYS A 317 27.60 31.68 -5.12
C LYS A 317 28.17 30.90 -6.31
N ILE A 318 29.12 31.49 -7.06
CA ILE A 318 29.48 31.00 -8.40
C ILE A 318 30.11 29.60 -8.39
N PHE A 319 30.78 29.23 -7.29
CA PHE A 319 31.46 27.94 -7.18
C PHE A 319 30.46 26.78 -7.07
N THR A 320 29.45 26.93 -6.22
CA THR A 320 28.35 25.95 -6.12
C THR A 320 27.56 25.88 -7.41
N GLN A 321 27.26 27.03 -8.03
CA GLN A 321 26.54 27.08 -9.30
C GLN A 321 27.33 26.33 -10.41
N ALA A 322 28.63 26.60 -10.55
CA ALA A 322 29.47 25.96 -11.54
C ALA A 322 29.54 24.43 -11.33
N ILE A 323 29.73 23.96 -10.10
CA ILE A 323 29.87 22.53 -9.87
C ILE A 323 28.57 21.74 -10.14
N ARG A 324 27.41 22.32 -9.80
CA ARG A 324 26.10 21.74 -10.12
C ARG A 324 25.81 21.68 -11.62
N LEU A 325 26.42 22.57 -12.39
CA LEU A 325 26.37 22.59 -13.86
C LEU A 325 27.36 21.60 -14.50
N GLY A 326 28.13 20.86 -13.70
CA GLY A 326 29.11 19.89 -14.19
C GLY A 326 30.38 20.53 -14.78
N TYR A 327 30.77 21.71 -14.32
CA TYR A 327 32.07 22.30 -14.68
C TYR A 327 33.24 21.42 -14.21
N ASP A 328 34.41 21.61 -14.83
CA ASP A 328 35.63 20.86 -14.46
C ASP A 328 35.95 21.01 -12.96
N PRO A 329 35.88 19.92 -12.17
CA PRO A 329 35.92 20.01 -10.71
C PRO A 329 37.29 20.46 -10.19
N GLN A 330 38.37 20.09 -10.89
CA GLN A 330 39.73 20.48 -10.50
C GLN A 330 39.95 21.98 -10.72
N TYR A 331 39.51 22.50 -11.87
CA TYR A 331 39.58 23.91 -12.22
C TYR A 331 38.82 24.77 -11.21
N ILE A 332 37.57 24.42 -10.89
CA ILE A 332 36.76 25.19 -9.94
C ILE A 332 37.37 25.12 -8.53
N MET A 333 37.88 23.96 -8.10
CA MET A 333 38.59 23.83 -6.82
C MET A 333 39.83 24.76 -6.75
N ASP A 334 40.60 24.85 -7.84
CA ASP A 334 41.77 25.72 -7.91
C ASP A 334 41.37 27.21 -7.87
N GLN A 335 40.31 27.60 -8.58
CA GLN A 335 39.75 28.96 -8.52
C GLN A 335 39.23 29.30 -7.13
N PHE A 336 38.49 28.40 -6.48
CA PHE A 336 37.99 28.57 -5.13
C PHE A 336 39.13 28.76 -4.13
N ARG A 337 40.15 27.91 -4.21
CA ARG A 337 41.33 27.98 -3.35
C ARG A 337 42.10 29.28 -3.57
N SER A 338 42.35 29.65 -4.83
CA SER A 338 43.09 30.87 -5.19
C SER A 338 42.38 32.12 -4.69
N SER A 339 41.08 32.25 -4.99
CA SER A 339 40.24 33.40 -4.60
C SER A 339 40.21 33.57 -3.07
N ASN A 340 39.97 32.50 -2.32
CA ASN A 340 39.91 32.56 -0.86
C ASN A 340 41.27 32.82 -0.21
N LEU A 341 42.33 32.10 -0.61
CA LEU A 341 43.66 32.28 0.00
C LEU A 341 44.23 33.68 -0.23
N SER A 342 43.91 34.32 -1.36
CA SER A 342 44.37 35.68 -1.66
C SER A 342 43.79 36.76 -0.74
N LYS A 343 42.63 36.48 -0.11
CA LYS A 343 41.87 37.41 0.75
C LYS A 343 41.78 36.96 2.21
N MET A 344 42.41 35.84 2.54
CA MET A 344 42.29 35.22 3.85
C MET A 344 43.17 35.94 4.87
N GLU A 345 42.54 36.40 5.94
CA GLU A 345 43.22 37.05 7.06
C GLU A 345 43.79 36.00 8.04
N LYS A 346 44.62 36.45 9.01
CA LYS A 346 45.27 35.56 10.00
C LYS A 346 44.28 34.77 10.88
N ASN A 347 43.08 35.29 11.06
CA ASN A 347 41.96 34.65 11.77
C ASN A 347 41.08 33.79 10.84
N PHE A 348 41.49 33.60 9.58
CA PHE A 348 40.83 32.79 8.55
C PHE A 348 39.47 33.35 8.07
N THR A 349 39.15 34.62 8.39
CA THR A 349 38.06 35.33 7.69
C THR A 349 38.52 35.73 6.30
N ILE A 350 37.56 35.83 5.38
CA ILE A 350 37.80 36.38 4.04
C ILE A 350 37.50 37.87 4.08
N ASN A 351 38.50 38.70 3.78
CA ASN A 351 38.36 40.14 3.76
C ASN A 351 38.27 40.64 2.30
N ASP A 352 37.10 41.13 1.92
CA ASP A 352 36.88 41.80 0.65
C ASP A 352 36.65 43.32 0.80
N ASN A 353 36.94 43.86 1.99
CA ASN A 353 36.73 45.24 2.44
C ASN A 353 35.28 45.75 2.40
N THR A 354 34.32 44.89 2.06
CA THR A 354 32.98 45.36 1.71
C THR A 354 31.92 44.59 2.49
N HIS A 355 31.88 43.27 2.41
CA HIS A 355 30.86 42.44 3.07
C HIS A 355 31.45 41.59 4.19
N GLY A 356 30.58 40.95 4.97
CA GLY A 356 30.98 40.19 6.15
C GLY A 356 30.85 38.67 6.00
N ILE A 357 29.91 38.10 6.73
CA ILE A 357 29.87 36.66 7.05
C ILE A 357 29.39 35.77 5.89
N GLU A 358 28.87 36.32 4.80
CA GLU A 358 28.34 35.56 3.65
C GLU A 358 29.32 34.53 3.05
N LYS A 359 30.62 34.75 3.21
CA LYS A 359 31.67 33.84 2.73
C LYS A 359 31.62 32.49 3.43
N ALA A 360 30.97 32.43 4.59
CA ALA A 360 30.67 31.18 5.26
C ALA A 360 29.86 30.22 4.37
N GLY A 361 28.98 30.72 3.50
CA GLY A 361 28.24 29.86 2.57
C GLY A 361 29.11 29.05 1.61
N GLY A 362 30.41 29.34 1.50
CA GLY A 362 31.34 28.62 0.63
C GLY A 362 31.58 27.17 1.04
N ILE A 363 31.09 26.72 2.20
CA ILE A 363 31.10 25.29 2.55
C ILE A 363 30.17 24.48 1.64
N GLU A 364 29.08 25.09 1.16
CA GLU A 364 28.11 24.43 0.30
C GLU A 364 28.73 23.94 -1.01
N PHE A 365 29.66 24.71 -1.57
CA PHE A 365 30.43 24.31 -2.75
C PHE A 365 31.12 22.96 -2.52
N ILE A 366 31.82 22.80 -1.39
CA ILE A 366 32.55 21.57 -1.08
C ILE A 366 31.60 20.43 -0.83
N ASN A 367 30.51 20.67 -0.10
CA ASN A 367 29.51 19.64 0.15
C ASN A 367 28.90 19.15 -1.17
N ASN A 368 28.57 20.05 -2.12
CA ASN A 368 28.10 19.67 -3.45
C ASN A 368 29.17 18.94 -4.27
N MET A 369 30.46 19.15 -4.07
CA MET A 369 31.46 18.30 -4.74
C MET A 369 31.46 16.86 -4.20
N LEU A 370 31.06 16.65 -2.94
CA LEU A 370 31.11 15.37 -2.22
C LEU A 370 29.78 14.60 -2.24
N LEU A 371 28.65 15.31 -2.27
CA LEU A 371 27.30 14.75 -2.19
C LEU A 371 26.31 15.74 -2.81
N GLN A 372 25.47 15.27 -3.73
CA GLN A 372 24.34 16.04 -4.27
C GLN A 372 23.12 15.12 -4.41
N SER A 373 21.94 15.73 -4.49
CA SER A 373 20.76 15.10 -5.06
C SER A 373 20.20 15.88 -6.26
N SER A 374 19.57 15.16 -7.17
CA SER A 374 18.83 15.69 -8.32
C SER A 374 17.53 14.91 -8.47
N ASN A 375 16.38 15.59 -8.36
CA ASN A 375 15.04 14.97 -8.45
C ASN A 375 14.88 13.72 -7.56
N GLY A 376 15.34 13.80 -6.30
CA GLY A 376 15.29 12.70 -5.34
C GLY A 376 16.37 11.63 -5.51
N ILE A 377 17.21 11.71 -6.54
CA ILE A 377 18.32 10.77 -6.76
C ILE A 377 19.59 11.32 -6.12
N ILE A 378 20.17 10.58 -5.17
CA ILE A 378 21.42 10.89 -4.47
C ILE A 378 22.61 10.45 -5.33
N LYS A 379 23.68 11.24 -5.35
CA LYS A 379 24.95 10.89 -5.98
C LYS A 379 26.11 11.28 -5.06
N VAL A 380 26.94 10.29 -4.73
CA VAL A 380 28.19 10.51 -3.98
C VAL A 380 29.31 10.91 -4.93
N PHE A 381 30.13 11.86 -4.51
CA PHE A 381 31.24 12.43 -5.28
C PHE A 381 30.88 12.82 -6.73
N PRO A 382 29.73 13.50 -6.97
CA PRO A 382 29.21 13.76 -8.32
C PRO A 382 30.18 14.57 -9.18
N ASN A 383 30.95 15.45 -8.54
CA ASN A 383 31.93 16.33 -9.17
C ASN A 383 33.15 16.50 -8.28
N TRP A 384 33.71 15.39 -7.79
CA TRP A 384 34.95 15.39 -7.01
C TRP A 384 36.19 15.29 -7.93
N THR A 385 37.35 15.72 -7.45
CA THR A 385 38.59 15.73 -8.24
C THR A 385 39.23 14.36 -8.43
N GLY A 386 38.66 13.31 -7.82
CA GLY A 386 39.23 11.96 -7.76
C GLY A 386 40.30 11.78 -6.68
N ALA A 387 40.62 12.82 -5.91
CA ALA A 387 41.55 12.72 -4.78
C ALA A 387 40.95 11.90 -3.62
N ASP A 388 41.82 11.29 -2.80
CA ASP A 388 41.39 10.62 -1.58
C ASP A 388 40.56 11.57 -0.70
N ALA A 389 39.37 11.11 -0.32
CA ALA A 389 38.42 11.91 0.44
C ALA A 389 37.52 11.01 1.28
N SER A 390 37.09 11.53 2.42
CA SER A 390 36.02 10.93 3.21
C SER A 390 35.19 12.02 3.87
N TYR A 391 33.91 11.72 4.06
CA TYR A 391 33.01 12.54 4.85
C TYR A 391 32.11 11.64 5.68
N ASN A 392 31.58 12.19 6.77
CA ASN A 392 30.74 11.48 7.71
C ASN A 392 29.50 12.32 8.00
N THR A 393 28.31 11.73 7.81
CA THR A 393 27.01 12.33 8.09
C THR A 393 26.77 13.68 7.39
N LEU A 394 27.20 13.83 6.13
CA LEU A 394 26.65 14.92 5.32
C LEU A 394 25.16 14.65 5.10
N ARG A 395 24.34 15.67 5.14
CA ARG A 395 22.89 15.53 5.02
C ARG A 395 22.47 15.79 3.58
N GLU A 396 21.50 15.04 3.09
CA GLU A 396 20.91 15.20 1.77
C GLU A 396 19.37 15.25 1.87
N LYS A 397 18.75 15.83 0.84
CA LYS A 397 17.29 15.93 0.74
C LYS A 397 16.62 14.55 0.90
N GLY A 398 15.44 14.52 1.52
CA GLY A 398 14.78 13.29 1.93
C GLY A 398 15.14 12.83 3.34
N ALA A 399 15.82 13.68 4.13
CA ALA A 399 16.27 13.40 5.49
C ALA A 399 17.25 12.21 5.58
N PHE A 400 18.24 12.22 4.70
CA PHE A 400 19.30 11.20 4.68
C PHE A 400 20.61 11.75 5.24
N LEU A 401 21.26 10.99 6.12
CA LEU A 401 22.65 11.22 6.51
C LEU A 401 23.54 10.25 5.76
N VAL A 402 24.47 10.77 4.97
CA VAL A 402 25.34 9.99 4.10
C VAL A 402 26.80 10.13 4.54
N SER A 403 27.47 9.00 4.63
CA SER A 403 28.92 8.88 4.82
C SER A 403 29.50 8.08 3.67
N SER A 404 30.68 8.48 3.18
CA SER A 404 31.35 7.76 2.11
C SER A 404 32.85 8.05 2.12
N GLU A 405 33.60 7.16 1.48
CA GLU A 405 35.04 7.29 1.28
C GLU A 405 35.40 7.01 -0.17
N MET A 406 36.26 7.83 -0.73
CA MET A 406 36.95 7.61 -2.00
C MET A 406 38.45 7.40 -1.72
N LYS A 407 39.02 6.33 -2.27
CA LYS A 407 40.45 6.02 -2.25
C LYS A 407 40.92 5.69 -3.65
N GLU A 408 42.03 6.31 -4.07
CA GLU A 408 42.64 6.10 -5.39
C GLU A 408 41.62 6.27 -6.54
N GLY A 409 40.69 7.24 -6.39
CA GLY A 409 39.64 7.54 -7.36
C GLY A 409 38.42 6.60 -7.35
N ALA A 410 38.37 5.61 -6.45
CA ALA A 410 37.24 4.68 -6.33
C ALA A 410 36.46 4.87 -5.02
N VAL A 411 35.13 4.90 -5.12
CA VAL A 411 34.25 4.86 -3.94
C VAL A 411 34.37 3.51 -3.25
N GLN A 412 34.54 3.53 -1.94
CA GLN A 412 34.75 2.32 -1.13
C GLN A 412 33.44 1.77 -0.57
N TYR A 413 32.56 2.65 -0.13
CA TYR A 413 31.23 2.32 0.40
C TYR A 413 30.34 3.55 0.35
N VAL A 414 29.03 3.35 0.45
CA VAL A 414 28.07 4.39 0.81
C VAL A 414 27.33 3.91 2.05
N GLU A 415 27.43 4.66 3.14
CA GLU A 415 26.66 4.43 4.35
C GLU A 415 25.58 5.52 4.42
N LEU A 416 24.32 5.12 4.58
CA LEU A 416 23.18 6.01 4.55
C LEU A 416 22.27 5.73 5.74
N THR A 417 21.97 6.73 6.56
CA THR A 417 20.95 6.65 7.60
C THR A 417 19.71 7.40 7.13
N SER A 418 18.57 6.72 7.13
CA SER A 418 17.26 7.31 6.81
C SER A 418 16.61 7.80 8.10
N GLU A 419 16.41 9.10 8.27
CA GLU A 419 15.78 9.63 9.49
C GLU A 419 14.25 9.66 9.41
N LYS A 420 13.68 9.45 8.21
CA LYS A 420 12.23 9.53 7.96
C LYS A 420 11.64 8.31 7.25
N GLY A 421 12.44 7.29 6.95
CA GLY A 421 11.97 6.08 6.27
C GLY A 421 11.60 6.30 4.79
N ASN A 422 12.13 7.36 4.16
CA ASN A 422 11.87 7.63 2.75
C ASN A 422 12.56 6.62 1.83
N GLU A 423 11.98 6.34 0.66
CA GLU A 423 12.63 5.55 -0.39
C GLU A 423 13.99 6.16 -0.76
N VAL A 424 15.02 5.32 -0.90
CA VAL A 424 16.34 5.75 -1.38
C VAL A 424 16.47 5.48 -2.86
N LYS A 425 16.91 6.50 -3.62
CA LYS A 425 17.42 6.35 -4.99
C LYS A 425 18.85 6.87 -5.04
N LEU A 426 19.80 5.97 -5.29
CA LEU A 426 21.23 6.29 -5.26
C LEU A 426 21.86 5.94 -6.60
N VAL A 427 22.56 6.88 -7.25
CA VAL A 427 23.43 6.56 -8.40
C VAL A 427 24.48 5.56 -7.94
N ASN A 428 24.57 4.42 -8.64
CA ASN A 428 25.54 3.38 -8.36
C ASN A 428 26.96 3.90 -8.66
N PRO A 429 27.80 4.16 -7.65
CA PRO A 429 29.13 4.72 -7.89
C PRO A 429 30.10 3.72 -8.55
N TRP A 430 29.68 2.46 -8.71
CA TRP A 430 30.44 1.40 -9.37
C TRP A 430 29.90 1.03 -10.77
N GLY A 431 29.02 1.85 -11.34
CA GLY A 431 28.51 1.68 -12.70
C GLY A 431 27.54 0.51 -12.83
N ASP A 432 27.85 -0.47 -13.68
CA ASP A 432 27.03 -1.67 -13.91
C ASP A 432 27.19 -2.75 -12.83
N ALA A 433 28.19 -2.59 -11.96
CA ALA A 433 28.51 -3.61 -10.95
C ALA A 433 27.35 -3.81 -9.96
N ASN A 434 27.07 -5.06 -9.62
CA ASN A 434 26.12 -5.37 -8.55
C ASN A 434 26.62 -4.84 -7.20
N VAL A 435 25.66 -4.49 -6.34
CA VAL A 435 25.93 -4.04 -4.98
C VAL A 435 25.40 -5.03 -3.95
N ILE A 436 25.89 -4.88 -2.73
CA ILE A 436 25.32 -5.50 -1.52
C ILE A 436 24.77 -4.35 -0.67
N VAL A 437 23.48 -4.41 -0.34
CA VAL A 437 22.84 -3.52 0.63
C VAL A 437 22.58 -4.31 1.90
N THR A 438 23.01 -3.77 3.04
CA THR A 438 22.74 -4.37 4.37
C THR A 438 22.21 -3.32 5.33
N ASP A 439 21.28 -3.71 6.19
CA ASP A 439 20.82 -2.88 7.30
C ASP A 439 21.84 -2.87 8.47
N SER A 440 21.55 -2.07 9.50
CA SER A 440 22.38 -1.97 10.71
C SER A 440 22.52 -3.28 11.51
N ASN A 441 21.67 -4.27 11.27
CA ASN A 441 21.75 -5.61 11.86
C ASN A 441 22.58 -6.59 11.01
N GLY A 442 23.02 -6.17 9.82
CA GLY A 442 23.72 -7.00 8.85
C GLY A 442 22.80 -7.88 8.00
N ASN A 443 21.49 -7.66 8.04
CA ASN A 443 20.55 -8.33 7.14
C ASN A 443 20.68 -7.75 5.75
N LYS A 444 20.61 -8.60 4.72
CA LYS A 444 20.57 -8.13 3.34
C LYS A 444 19.23 -7.47 3.05
N VAL A 445 19.29 -6.34 2.36
CA VAL A 445 18.13 -5.60 1.88
C VAL A 445 18.06 -5.78 0.37
N ALA A 446 16.88 -6.13 -0.14
CA ALA A 446 16.65 -6.20 -1.58
C ALA A 446 16.68 -4.79 -2.18
N TYR A 447 17.17 -4.68 -3.41
CA TYR A 447 17.17 -3.43 -4.16
C TYR A 447 16.77 -3.71 -5.60
N THR A 448 16.23 -2.69 -6.26
CA THR A 448 15.98 -2.69 -7.70
C THR A 448 17.01 -1.81 -8.40
N LYS A 449 17.27 -2.12 -9.68
CA LYS A 449 18.09 -1.28 -10.55
C LYS A 449 17.17 -0.32 -11.30
N GLY A 450 17.52 0.96 -11.28
CA GLY A 450 16.89 1.97 -12.12
C GLY A 450 17.93 2.71 -12.94
N SER A 451 17.55 3.87 -13.47
CA SER A 451 18.47 4.76 -14.16
C SER A 451 18.04 6.21 -14.02
N THR A 452 19.02 7.12 -13.96
CA THR A 452 18.76 8.55 -14.12
C THR A 452 18.17 8.85 -15.50
N VAL A 453 17.19 9.75 -15.57
CA VAL A 453 16.45 10.05 -16.82
C VAL A 453 17.35 10.57 -17.95
N ASN A 454 18.23 11.53 -17.66
CA ASN A 454 19.00 12.23 -18.70
C ASN A 454 20.40 11.65 -18.94
N SER A 455 21.13 11.26 -17.89
CA SER A 455 22.49 10.72 -18.04
C SER A 455 22.54 9.20 -18.26
N GLY A 456 21.44 8.48 -17.99
CA GLY A 456 21.38 7.02 -18.11
C GLY A 456 22.28 6.26 -17.11
N GLU A 457 22.75 6.93 -16.04
CA GLU A 457 23.52 6.29 -14.98
C GLU A 457 22.64 5.35 -14.16
N ASN A 458 23.14 4.15 -13.86
CA ASN A 458 22.40 3.16 -13.10
C ASN A 458 22.16 3.63 -11.66
N THR A 459 20.98 3.34 -11.13
CA THR A 459 20.61 3.59 -9.73
C THR A 459 20.39 2.28 -8.97
N VAL A 460 20.60 2.36 -7.65
CA VAL A 460 20.22 1.36 -6.65
C VAL A 460 19.06 1.96 -5.86
N GLU A 461 17.91 1.30 -5.88
CA GLU A 461 16.67 1.80 -5.28
C GLU A 461 16.12 0.79 -4.27
N PHE A 462 15.79 1.25 -3.06
CA PHE A 462 15.26 0.40 -2.00
C PHE A 462 14.49 1.21 -0.94
N GLU A 463 13.54 0.54 -0.32
CA GLU A 463 12.77 1.09 0.81
C GLU A 463 13.62 1.14 2.09
N THR A 464 13.35 2.15 2.91
CA THR A 464 14.05 2.31 4.19
C THR A 464 13.09 2.39 5.36
N GLU A 465 13.62 2.11 6.55
CA GLU A 465 12.94 2.30 7.82
C GLU A 465 13.51 3.51 8.56
N GLU A 466 12.66 4.17 9.34
CA GLU A 466 13.04 5.35 10.11
C GLU A 466 14.16 5.04 11.11
N ASN A 467 15.18 5.88 11.13
CA ASN A 467 16.38 5.81 11.95
C ASN A 467 17.23 4.53 11.73
N VAL A 468 17.10 3.86 10.58
CA VAL A 468 17.94 2.72 10.21
C VAL A 468 19.09 3.17 9.30
N THR A 469 20.28 2.64 9.58
CA THR A 469 21.48 2.81 8.75
C THR A 469 21.65 1.64 7.79
N TYR A 470 21.97 1.95 6.56
CA TYR A 470 22.21 1.03 5.46
C TYR A 470 23.65 1.17 4.97
N MET A 471 24.31 0.04 4.75
CA MET A 471 25.63 -0.04 4.15
C MET A 471 25.50 -0.61 2.75
N ILE A 472 25.97 0.16 1.76
CA ILE A 472 26.02 -0.19 0.35
C ILE A 472 27.49 -0.36 -0.04
N THR A 473 27.85 -1.53 -0.54
CA THR A 473 29.20 -1.84 -1.03
C THR A 473 29.14 -2.51 -2.39
N LYS A 474 30.20 -2.33 -3.19
CA LYS A 474 30.38 -3.14 -4.40
C LYS A 474 30.38 -4.63 -4.05
N SER A 475 29.70 -5.44 -4.85
CA SER A 475 29.83 -6.90 -4.78
C SER A 475 31.15 -7.32 -5.45
N ASP A 476 31.99 -8.07 -4.72
CA ASP A 476 33.24 -8.64 -5.25
C ASP A 476 33.02 -9.90 -6.10
N GLY A 477 31.77 -10.38 -6.21
CA GLY A 477 31.42 -11.47 -7.12
C GLY A 477 31.42 -11.00 -8.57
N GLU A 478 31.97 -11.81 -9.48
CA GLU A 478 31.67 -11.68 -10.91
C GLU A 478 30.14 -11.67 -11.10
N ASP A 479 29.66 -11.01 -12.15
CA ASP A 479 28.31 -11.17 -12.67
C ASP A 479 28.06 -12.65 -12.99
N GLU A 480 27.80 -13.47 -11.98
CA GLU A 480 27.19 -14.76 -12.19
C GLU A 480 25.76 -14.48 -12.59
N GLU A 481 25.56 -14.41 -13.91
CA GLU A 481 24.27 -14.54 -14.55
C GLU A 481 23.46 -15.59 -13.77
N VAL A 482 22.36 -15.14 -13.14
CA VAL A 482 21.55 -16.01 -12.29
C VAL A 482 21.05 -17.15 -13.18
N SER A 483 21.60 -18.35 -12.99
CA SER A 483 21.30 -19.48 -13.85
C SER A 483 19.81 -19.84 -13.76
N LYS A 484 19.06 -19.55 -14.82
CA LYS A 484 17.63 -19.90 -14.94
C LYS A 484 17.39 -21.33 -15.39
N THR A 485 18.44 -22.14 -15.55
CA THR A 485 18.38 -23.51 -16.07
C THR A 485 17.42 -24.41 -15.29
N THR A 486 17.35 -24.24 -13.96
CA THR A 486 16.43 -25.03 -13.12
C THR A 486 14.98 -24.56 -13.27
N LEU A 487 14.77 -23.24 -13.35
CA LEU A 487 13.45 -22.65 -13.61
C LEU A 487 12.93 -23.10 -14.98
N GLU A 488 13.77 -23.00 -16.02
CA GLU A 488 13.44 -23.45 -17.38
C GLU A 488 13.04 -24.93 -17.40
N TYR A 489 13.76 -25.80 -16.70
CA TYR A 489 13.43 -27.21 -16.59
C TYR A 489 12.03 -27.44 -15.99
N PHE A 490 11.73 -26.86 -14.83
CA PHE A 490 10.44 -27.05 -14.17
C PHE A 490 9.29 -26.34 -14.90
N LEU A 491 9.55 -25.21 -15.55
CA LEU A 491 8.56 -24.51 -16.37
C LEU A 491 8.17 -25.36 -17.58
N ASN A 492 9.16 -25.93 -18.27
CA ASN A 492 8.91 -26.84 -19.40
C ASN A 492 8.19 -28.10 -18.93
N SER A 493 8.58 -28.69 -17.80
CA SER A 493 7.89 -29.85 -17.22
C SER A 493 6.43 -29.54 -16.86
N ALA A 494 6.16 -28.40 -16.23
CA ALA A 494 4.79 -28.00 -15.89
C ALA A 494 3.94 -27.76 -17.14
N LYS A 495 4.49 -27.08 -18.16
CA LYS A 495 3.81 -26.91 -19.46
C LYS A 495 3.57 -28.23 -20.18
N GLU A 496 4.50 -29.18 -20.09
CA GLU A 496 4.33 -30.52 -20.66
C GLU A 496 3.20 -31.28 -19.97
N HIS A 497 3.11 -31.22 -18.63
CA HIS A 497 1.98 -31.80 -17.89
C HIS A 497 0.64 -31.19 -18.31
N VAL A 498 0.56 -29.86 -18.46
CA VAL A 498 -0.64 -29.19 -18.97
C VAL A 498 -0.96 -29.64 -20.40
N ALA A 499 0.03 -29.68 -21.29
CA ALA A 499 -0.16 -30.05 -22.70
C ALA A 499 -0.57 -31.53 -22.88
N ASN A 500 -0.13 -32.41 -21.98
CA ASN A 500 -0.51 -33.82 -21.96
C ASN A 500 -1.89 -34.07 -21.33
N GLY A 501 -2.53 -33.04 -20.77
CA GLY A 501 -3.79 -33.15 -20.05
C GLY A 501 -3.64 -33.73 -18.64
N ASP A 502 -2.43 -33.82 -18.09
CA ASP A 502 -2.20 -34.34 -16.73
C ASP A 502 -2.81 -33.46 -15.64
N THR A 503 -3.09 -32.20 -15.97
CA THR A 503 -3.79 -31.25 -15.10
C THR A 503 -5.32 -31.33 -15.20
N GLU A 504 -5.85 -32.03 -16.21
CA GLU A 504 -7.29 -32.25 -16.37
C GLU A 504 -7.79 -33.22 -15.30
N GLY A 505 -8.74 -32.77 -14.47
CA GLY A 505 -9.30 -33.59 -13.38
C GLY A 505 -8.52 -33.58 -12.08
N LEU A 506 -7.49 -32.70 -11.94
CA LEU A 506 -6.97 -32.34 -10.63
C LEU A 506 -7.99 -31.49 -9.86
N VAL A 507 -7.84 -31.42 -8.54
CA VAL A 507 -8.60 -30.48 -7.69
C VAL A 507 -8.39 -29.02 -8.15
N GLU A 508 -9.43 -28.20 -8.02
CA GLU A 508 -9.46 -26.81 -8.55
C GLU A 508 -8.27 -25.97 -8.06
N SER A 509 -7.94 -26.08 -6.77
CA SER A 509 -6.80 -25.38 -6.15
C SER A 509 -5.46 -25.75 -6.79
N VAL A 510 -5.28 -27.00 -7.23
CA VAL A 510 -4.06 -27.46 -7.89
C VAL A 510 -4.01 -27.02 -9.34
N GLN A 511 -5.14 -27.03 -10.06
CA GLN A 511 -5.21 -26.47 -11.43
C GLN A 511 -4.80 -25.00 -11.42
N LYS A 512 -5.35 -24.20 -10.50
CA LYS A 512 -4.99 -22.79 -10.32
C LYS A 512 -3.51 -22.61 -9.95
N LEU A 513 -2.96 -23.47 -9.09
CA LEU A 513 -1.53 -23.44 -8.74
C LEU A 513 -0.65 -23.65 -9.98
N PHE A 514 -1.02 -24.54 -10.90
CA PHE A 514 -0.31 -24.73 -12.18
C PHE A 514 -0.35 -23.47 -13.05
N GLU A 515 -1.53 -22.86 -13.23
CA GLU A 515 -1.68 -21.64 -14.03
C GLU A 515 -0.82 -20.49 -13.49
N GLU A 516 -0.91 -20.23 -12.17
CA GLU A 516 -0.13 -19.18 -11.53
C GLU A 516 1.38 -19.45 -11.57
N ALA A 517 1.80 -20.70 -11.32
CA ALA A 517 3.22 -21.07 -11.33
C ALA A 517 3.85 -20.95 -12.72
N ILE A 518 3.11 -21.32 -13.78
CA ILE A 518 3.57 -21.18 -15.16
C ILE A 518 3.67 -19.71 -15.54
N ALA A 519 2.66 -18.88 -15.25
CA ALA A 519 2.67 -17.46 -15.58
C ALA A 519 3.83 -16.71 -14.88
N GLU A 520 4.04 -16.98 -13.59
CA GLU A 520 5.15 -16.42 -12.82
C GLU A 520 6.51 -16.90 -13.35
N GLY A 521 6.63 -18.19 -13.66
CA GLY A 521 7.84 -18.74 -14.26
C GLY A 521 8.17 -18.15 -15.63
N GLU A 522 7.18 -17.91 -16.49
CA GLU A 522 7.36 -17.23 -17.77
C GLU A 522 7.81 -15.77 -17.61
N ALA A 523 7.22 -15.03 -16.66
CA ALA A 523 7.62 -13.65 -16.37
C ALA A 523 9.08 -13.57 -15.90
N VAL A 524 9.47 -14.43 -14.95
CA VAL A 524 10.85 -14.50 -14.45
C VAL A 524 11.83 -14.98 -15.53
N MET A 525 11.41 -15.86 -16.45
CA MET A 525 12.24 -16.24 -17.61
C MET A 525 12.48 -15.07 -18.56
N ALA A 526 11.49 -14.22 -18.78
CA ALA A 526 11.58 -13.06 -19.68
C ALA A 526 12.37 -11.87 -19.11
N ASP A 527 12.51 -11.76 -17.79
CA ASP A 527 13.23 -10.67 -17.13
C ASP A 527 14.75 -10.90 -17.10
N GLU A 528 15.52 -10.20 -17.93
CA GLU A 528 17.00 -10.29 -17.99
C GLU A 528 17.69 -9.94 -16.67
N ASN A 529 17.01 -9.22 -15.76
CA ASN A 529 17.55 -8.79 -14.47
C ASN A 529 17.02 -9.59 -13.28
N ALA A 530 16.29 -10.68 -13.52
CA ALA A 530 15.70 -11.51 -12.48
C ALA A 530 16.72 -11.93 -11.41
N THR A 531 16.38 -11.73 -10.15
CA THR A 531 17.21 -12.06 -9.00
C THR A 531 17.24 -13.56 -8.73
N LYS A 532 18.26 -14.01 -7.98
CA LYS A 532 18.35 -15.42 -7.54
C LYS A 532 17.14 -15.86 -6.69
N GLU A 533 16.57 -14.93 -5.93
CA GLU A 533 15.40 -15.21 -5.09
C GLU A 533 14.15 -15.41 -5.95
N GLU A 534 13.89 -14.53 -6.94
CA GLU A 534 12.78 -14.67 -7.88
C GLU A 534 12.87 -15.98 -8.68
N VAL A 535 14.05 -16.30 -9.21
CA VAL A 535 14.30 -17.58 -9.90
C VAL A 535 14.04 -18.76 -8.98
N THR A 536 14.45 -18.69 -7.71
CA THR A 536 14.25 -19.78 -6.73
C THR A 536 12.78 -19.94 -6.34
N ASN A 537 12.07 -18.83 -6.09
CA ASN A 537 10.66 -18.84 -5.67
C ASN A 537 9.75 -19.38 -6.78
N ALA A 538 9.93 -18.89 -8.02
CA ALA A 538 9.21 -19.39 -9.18
C ALA A 538 9.48 -20.89 -9.40
N THR A 539 10.75 -21.31 -9.25
CA THR A 539 11.15 -22.73 -9.32
C THR A 539 10.43 -23.58 -8.27
N ILE A 540 10.41 -23.15 -7.00
CA ILE A 540 9.73 -23.88 -5.91
C ILE A 540 8.22 -23.96 -6.15
N LYS A 541 7.61 -22.90 -6.66
CA LYS A 541 6.17 -22.88 -6.95
C LYS A 541 5.80 -23.89 -8.05
N LEU A 542 6.60 -23.95 -9.12
CA LEU A 542 6.47 -24.98 -10.16
C LEU A 542 6.71 -26.40 -9.62
N MET A 543 7.71 -26.59 -8.76
CA MET A 543 7.95 -27.88 -8.09
C MET A 543 6.73 -28.31 -7.27
N LYS A 544 6.14 -27.41 -6.49
CA LYS A 544 4.93 -27.69 -5.70
C LYS A 544 3.73 -28.05 -6.58
N ALA A 545 3.53 -27.35 -7.69
CA ALA A 545 2.49 -27.67 -8.65
C ALA A 545 2.67 -29.10 -9.20
N ILE A 546 3.87 -29.42 -9.70
CA ILE A 546 4.20 -30.75 -10.23
C ILE A 546 4.05 -31.84 -9.15
N GLN A 547 4.45 -31.55 -7.92
CA GLN A 547 4.30 -32.52 -6.81
C GLN A 547 2.84 -32.77 -6.44
N ALA A 548 1.92 -31.86 -6.79
CA ALA A 548 0.50 -31.96 -6.51
C ALA A 548 -0.31 -32.71 -7.61
N LEU A 549 0.35 -33.28 -8.62
CA LEU A 549 -0.30 -34.04 -9.70
C LEU A 549 -1.10 -35.28 -9.23
N ASP A 550 -0.88 -35.76 -8.01
CA ASP A 550 -1.62 -36.89 -7.45
C ASP A 550 -2.98 -36.49 -6.83
N PHE A 551 -3.26 -35.19 -6.66
CA PHE A 551 -4.50 -34.70 -6.05
C PHE A 551 -5.61 -34.56 -7.10
N LYS A 552 -6.24 -35.70 -7.41
CA LYS A 552 -7.37 -35.78 -8.34
C LYS A 552 -8.69 -35.44 -7.67
N ALA A 553 -9.53 -34.67 -8.37
CA ALA A 553 -10.90 -34.45 -7.98
C ALA A 553 -11.69 -35.77 -8.06
N GLY A 554 -12.65 -35.95 -7.15
CA GLY A 554 -13.55 -37.10 -7.17
C GLY A 554 -14.53 -37.06 -8.34
N ASP A 555 -14.85 -38.22 -8.92
CA ASP A 555 -15.92 -38.37 -9.90
C ASP A 555 -17.28 -38.25 -9.21
N LYS A 556 -18.00 -37.17 -9.52
CA LYS A 556 -19.27 -36.81 -8.89
C LYS A 556 -20.50 -37.34 -9.62
N THR A 557 -20.33 -38.10 -10.70
CA THR A 557 -21.45 -38.58 -11.53
C THR A 557 -22.49 -39.33 -10.70
N ASP A 558 -22.07 -40.25 -9.83
CA ASP A 558 -22.98 -41.03 -9.00
C ASP A 558 -23.66 -40.19 -7.90
N LEU A 559 -22.95 -39.17 -7.38
CA LEU A 559 -23.48 -38.22 -6.39
C LEU A 559 -24.53 -37.29 -7.01
N GLU A 560 -24.30 -36.81 -8.22
CA GLU A 560 -25.26 -36.04 -9.01
C GLU A 560 -26.54 -36.84 -9.24
N MET A 561 -26.42 -38.10 -9.67
CA MET A 561 -27.57 -38.99 -9.84
C MET A 561 -28.34 -39.23 -8.53
N ALA A 562 -27.64 -39.35 -7.39
CA ALA A 562 -28.28 -39.50 -6.09
C ALA A 562 -29.04 -38.24 -5.65
N LEU A 563 -28.49 -37.05 -5.91
CA LEU A 563 -29.14 -35.76 -5.65
C LEU A 563 -30.39 -35.55 -6.53
N ASP A 564 -30.31 -35.91 -7.80
CA ASP A 564 -31.46 -35.89 -8.72
C ASP A 564 -32.60 -36.79 -8.21
N LEU A 565 -32.27 -38.00 -7.73
CA LEU A 565 -33.25 -38.90 -7.14
C LEU A 565 -33.83 -38.36 -5.83
N ALA A 566 -32.98 -37.75 -5.00
CA ALA A 566 -33.40 -37.10 -3.76
C ALA A 566 -34.40 -35.95 -4.04
N GLU A 567 -34.20 -35.17 -5.10
CA GLU A 567 -35.11 -34.10 -5.48
C GLU A 567 -36.52 -34.59 -5.85
N MET A 568 -36.65 -35.85 -6.30
CA MET A 568 -37.95 -36.45 -6.64
C MET A 568 -38.76 -36.94 -5.43
N ILE A 569 -38.18 -36.97 -4.22
CA ILE A 569 -38.84 -37.48 -3.02
C ILE A 569 -39.78 -36.43 -2.42
N ASP A 570 -41.08 -36.75 -2.35
CA ASP A 570 -42.08 -35.98 -1.62
C ASP A 570 -42.22 -36.50 -0.17
N LEU A 571 -41.58 -35.78 0.76
CA LEU A 571 -41.52 -36.12 2.19
C LEU A 571 -42.89 -36.18 2.88
N THR A 572 -43.94 -35.59 2.31
CA THR A 572 -45.28 -35.61 2.93
C THR A 572 -45.88 -37.03 3.01
N ASN A 573 -45.40 -37.95 2.16
CA ASN A 573 -45.79 -39.36 2.14
C ASN A 573 -45.07 -40.23 3.19
N TYR A 574 -44.09 -39.67 3.89
CA TYR A 574 -43.25 -40.35 4.87
C TYR A 574 -43.57 -39.89 6.28
N VAL A 575 -43.35 -40.74 7.29
CA VAL A 575 -43.43 -40.35 8.71
C VAL A 575 -42.28 -39.39 9.04
N GLU A 576 -42.40 -38.62 10.13
CA GLU A 576 -41.41 -37.61 10.53
C GLU A 576 -40.03 -38.22 10.87
N GLU A 577 -40.02 -39.44 11.40
CA GLU A 577 -38.80 -40.19 11.73
C GLU A 577 -37.94 -40.44 10.48
N GLY A 578 -36.69 -39.97 10.51
CA GLY A 578 -35.72 -40.10 9.41
C GLY A 578 -35.70 -38.94 8.40
N GLN A 579 -36.65 -37.99 8.45
CA GLN A 579 -36.67 -36.86 7.50
C GLN A 579 -35.55 -35.86 7.75
N ALA A 580 -35.21 -35.60 9.01
CA ALA A 580 -34.16 -34.66 9.38
C ALA A 580 -32.78 -35.16 8.92
N GLU A 581 -32.50 -36.44 9.12
CA GLU A 581 -31.27 -37.11 8.67
C GLU A 581 -31.15 -37.09 7.15
N TYR A 582 -32.27 -37.28 6.43
CA TYR A 582 -32.32 -37.19 4.97
C TYR A 582 -32.00 -35.77 4.45
N LEU A 583 -32.63 -34.73 5.02
CA LEU A 583 -32.37 -33.35 4.61
C LEU A 583 -30.92 -32.94 4.89
N ALA A 584 -30.37 -33.34 6.04
CA ALA A 584 -28.97 -33.08 6.39
C ALA A 584 -28.00 -33.81 5.43
N ALA A 585 -28.29 -35.06 5.09
CA ALA A 585 -27.48 -35.82 4.13
C ALA A 585 -27.54 -35.22 2.71
N LYS A 586 -28.72 -34.74 2.29
CA LYS A 586 -28.89 -34.04 1.00
C LYS A 586 -28.08 -32.75 0.95
N GLU A 587 -28.15 -31.91 1.98
CA GLU A 587 -27.37 -30.66 2.05
C GLU A 587 -25.86 -30.95 2.06
N ALA A 588 -25.41 -32.00 2.78
CA ALA A 588 -24.01 -32.42 2.77
C ALA A 588 -23.56 -32.87 1.37
N ALA A 589 -24.38 -33.63 0.67
CA ALA A 589 -24.13 -34.03 -0.71
C ALA A 589 -24.08 -32.84 -1.69
N GLU A 590 -24.97 -31.85 -1.56
CA GLU A 590 -24.94 -30.62 -2.37
C GLU A 590 -23.65 -29.81 -2.14
N ARG A 591 -23.17 -29.73 -0.89
CA ARG A 591 -21.90 -29.07 -0.56
C ARG A 591 -20.70 -29.76 -1.22
N VAL A 592 -20.62 -31.09 -1.11
CA VAL A 592 -19.57 -31.88 -1.78
C VAL A 592 -19.68 -31.78 -3.30
N MET A 593 -20.91 -31.67 -3.84
CA MET A 593 -21.13 -31.46 -5.28
C MET A 593 -20.52 -30.14 -5.76
N ALA A 594 -20.65 -29.07 -4.97
CA ALA A 594 -20.14 -27.73 -5.29
C ALA A 594 -18.63 -27.54 -5.02
N ASP A 595 -18.00 -28.41 -4.24
CA ASP A 595 -16.59 -28.27 -3.84
C ASP A 595 -15.62 -28.75 -4.93
N GLY A 596 -14.94 -27.84 -5.63
CA GLY A 596 -13.96 -28.13 -6.67
C GLY A 596 -12.72 -28.89 -6.19
N ASP A 597 -12.48 -28.97 -4.87
CA ASP A 597 -11.38 -29.70 -4.27
C ASP A 597 -11.79 -31.06 -3.66
N ALA A 598 -13.06 -31.43 -3.71
CA ALA A 598 -13.55 -32.69 -3.15
C ALA A 598 -12.88 -33.91 -3.77
N MET A 599 -12.26 -34.74 -2.93
CA MET A 599 -11.62 -35.99 -3.34
C MET A 599 -12.63 -37.15 -3.41
N GLN A 600 -12.24 -38.25 -4.07
CA GLN A 600 -13.15 -39.39 -4.27
C GLN A 600 -13.73 -39.96 -2.97
N ASP A 601 -12.96 -39.98 -1.88
CA ASP A 601 -13.44 -40.50 -0.59
C ASP A 601 -14.58 -39.63 -0.02
N GLU A 602 -14.49 -38.31 -0.17
CA GLU A 602 -15.52 -37.36 0.26
C GLU A 602 -16.78 -37.48 -0.59
N VAL A 603 -16.61 -37.65 -1.91
CA VAL A 603 -17.73 -37.92 -2.83
C VAL A 603 -18.43 -39.23 -2.49
N ASN A 604 -17.66 -40.30 -2.21
CA ASN A 604 -18.20 -41.60 -1.84
C ASN A 604 -18.93 -41.54 -0.49
N GLU A 605 -18.38 -40.83 0.49
CA GLU A 605 -19.00 -40.68 1.82
C GLU A 605 -20.33 -39.92 1.71
N ALA A 606 -20.35 -38.81 0.98
CA ALA A 606 -21.57 -38.04 0.73
C ALA A 606 -22.63 -38.85 -0.01
N TRP A 607 -22.22 -39.62 -1.02
CA TRP A 607 -23.11 -40.51 -1.77
C TRP A 607 -23.70 -41.59 -0.87
N ASN A 608 -22.87 -42.29 -0.08
CA ASN A 608 -23.32 -43.33 0.83
C ASN A 608 -24.28 -42.76 1.89
N ALA A 609 -23.95 -41.62 2.49
CA ALA A 609 -24.78 -40.97 3.49
C ALA A 609 -26.15 -40.58 2.92
N LEU A 610 -26.19 -40.01 1.71
CA LEU A 610 -27.44 -39.67 1.04
C LEU A 610 -28.26 -40.92 0.69
N ALA A 611 -27.62 -41.94 0.12
CA ALA A 611 -28.28 -43.19 -0.24
C ALA A 611 -28.85 -43.92 1.00
N ASP A 612 -28.11 -43.96 2.10
CA ASP A 612 -28.56 -44.57 3.36
C ASP A 612 -29.72 -43.78 3.97
N ALA A 613 -29.65 -42.45 3.97
CA ALA A 613 -30.72 -41.61 4.51
C ALA A 613 -32.00 -41.74 3.67
N MET A 614 -31.90 -41.79 2.34
CA MET A 614 -33.02 -42.09 1.44
C MET A 614 -33.65 -43.44 1.74
N ASN A 615 -32.83 -44.47 1.99
CA ASN A 615 -33.30 -45.82 2.30
C ASN A 615 -33.93 -45.94 3.70
N ASN A 616 -33.56 -45.05 4.63
CA ASN A 616 -34.10 -45.03 5.99
C ASN A 616 -35.46 -44.33 6.11
N LEU A 617 -35.88 -43.56 5.11
CA LEU A 617 -37.23 -43.00 5.05
C LEU A 617 -38.31 -44.10 5.09
N ARG A 618 -39.38 -43.87 5.85
CA ARG A 618 -40.51 -44.81 6.02
C ARG A 618 -41.83 -44.20 5.57
N LEU A 619 -42.49 -44.85 4.60
CA LEU A 619 -43.81 -44.42 4.12
C LEU A 619 -44.84 -44.52 5.25
N LYS A 620 -45.82 -43.62 5.27
CA LYS A 620 -46.97 -43.69 6.19
C LYS A 620 -47.82 -44.94 5.92
N ALA A 621 -48.39 -45.53 6.98
CA ALA A 621 -49.36 -46.61 6.88
C ALA A 621 -50.62 -46.15 6.14
N ASN A 622 -51.23 -47.02 5.33
CA ASN A 622 -52.49 -46.71 4.68
C ASN A 622 -53.63 -46.88 5.69
N LYS A 623 -54.38 -45.80 5.92
CA LYS A 623 -55.50 -45.77 6.86
C LYS A 623 -56.86 -45.58 6.19
N ASP A 624 -56.92 -45.66 4.87
CA ASP A 624 -58.13 -45.41 4.07
C ASP A 624 -59.28 -46.33 4.54
N ALA A 625 -59.01 -47.62 4.73
CA ALA A 625 -60.02 -48.59 5.18
C ALA A 625 -60.49 -48.35 6.63
N LEU A 626 -59.63 -47.81 7.49
CA LEU A 626 -59.96 -47.46 8.87
C LEU A 626 -60.81 -46.18 8.92
N GLN A 627 -60.44 -45.18 8.13
CA GLN A 627 -61.22 -43.96 7.92
C GLN A 627 -62.61 -44.30 7.38
N ASP A 628 -62.70 -45.06 6.29
CA ASP A 628 -63.97 -45.47 5.68
C ASP A 628 -64.87 -46.22 6.68
N LEU A 629 -64.29 -47.08 7.52
CA LEU A 629 -65.04 -47.82 8.53
C LEU A 629 -65.55 -46.89 9.64
N LEU A 630 -64.72 -45.99 10.15
CA LEU A 630 -65.11 -44.99 11.16
C LEU A 630 -66.21 -44.07 10.63
N ASP A 631 -66.08 -43.58 9.40
CA ASP A 631 -67.08 -42.74 8.73
C ASP A 631 -68.40 -43.49 8.55
N SER A 632 -68.36 -44.79 8.18
CA SER A 632 -69.56 -45.62 8.04
C SER A 632 -70.31 -45.90 9.36
N LEU A 633 -69.63 -45.67 10.48
CA LEU A 633 -70.11 -45.92 11.83
C LEU A 633 -70.58 -44.63 12.52
N GLU A 634 -70.27 -43.48 11.93
CA GLU A 634 -70.70 -42.17 12.40
C GLU A 634 -72.24 -42.09 12.39
N GLY A 635 -72.84 -41.82 13.54
CA GLY A 635 -74.30 -41.71 13.69
C GLY A 635 -75.03 -43.01 14.07
N LEU A 636 -74.34 -44.08 14.46
CA LEU A 636 -74.96 -45.28 15.04
C LEU A 636 -75.67 -44.93 16.38
N ASP A 637 -76.99 -45.16 16.47
CA ASP A 637 -77.76 -44.93 17.70
C ASP A 637 -77.55 -46.07 18.72
N LEU A 638 -76.64 -45.82 19.66
CA LEU A 638 -76.24 -46.80 20.68
C LEU A 638 -77.31 -47.03 21.76
N SER A 639 -78.38 -46.22 21.84
CA SER A 639 -79.43 -46.36 22.87
C SER A 639 -80.23 -47.67 22.77
N LEU A 640 -80.26 -48.26 21.57
CA LEU A 640 -80.97 -49.49 21.23
C LEU A 640 -80.29 -50.76 21.77
N TYR A 641 -79.03 -50.67 22.19
CA TYR A 641 -78.20 -51.81 22.57
C TYR A 641 -77.99 -51.89 24.09
N THR A 642 -77.56 -53.06 24.58
CA THR A 642 -77.23 -53.29 26.00
C THR A 642 -75.98 -52.51 26.40
N GLU A 643 -75.94 -52.01 27.64
CA GLU A 643 -74.81 -51.20 28.15
C GLU A 643 -73.47 -51.92 28.02
N GLU A 644 -73.42 -53.23 28.26
CA GLU A 644 -72.21 -54.05 28.17
C GLU A 644 -71.67 -54.12 26.73
N SER A 645 -72.54 -54.34 25.73
CA SER A 645 -72.12 -54.38 24.32
C SER A 645 -71.71 -53.01 23.77
N VAL A 646 -72.36 -51.93 24.23
CA VAL A 646 -72.00 -50.55 23.88
C VAL A 646 -70.63 -50.19 24.42
N GLN A 647 -70.31 -50.58 25.66
CA GLN A 647 -69.00 -50.32 26.26
C GLN A 647 -67.87 -50.95 25.45
N GLY A 648 -68.06 -52.20 24.97
CA GLY A 648 -67.10 -52.88 24.09
C GLY A 648 -66.91 -52.16 22.74
N TYR A 649 -68.00 -51.71 22.13
CA TYR A 649 -67.96 -50.93 20.89
C TYR A 649 -67.28 -49.57 21.05
N THR A 650 -67.63 -48.79 22.07
CA THR A 650 -67.02 -47.47 22.32
C THR A 650 -65.51 -47.58 22.59
N ALA A 651 -65.07 -48.63 23.29
CA ALA A 651 -63.65 -48.88 23.51
C ALA A 651 -62.90 -49.24 22.21
N ALA A 652 -63.51 -50.02 21.32
CA ALA A 652 -62.93 -50.34 20.01
C ALA A 652 -62.91 -49.13 19.07
N PHE A 653 -63.97 -48.31 19.08
CA PHE A 653 -64.07 -47.06 18.30
C PHE A 653 -63.00 -46.05 18.72
N ALA A 654 -62.86 -45.79 20.03
CA ALA A 654 -61.83 -44.88 20.54
C ALA A 654 -60.40 -45.36 20.21
N LYS A 655 -60.15 -46.68 20.22
CA LYS A 655 -58.86 -47.23 19.77
C LYS A 655 -58.64 -47.05 18.28
N ALA A 656 -59.66 -47.26 17.46
CA ALA A 656 -59.59 -47.03 16.02
C ALA A 656 -59.35 -45.54 15.69
N GLU A 657 -59.99 -44.60 16.40
CA GLU A 657 -59.71 -43.16 16.26
C GLU A 657 -58.27 -42.81 16.67
N ALA A 658 -57.76 -43.41 17.75
CA ALA A 658 -56.37 -43.20 18.16
C ALA A 658 -55.38 -43.70 17.10
N VAL A 659 -55.62 -44.88 16.51
CA VAL A 659 -54.81 -45.43 15.42
C VAL A 659 -54.94 -44.59 14.15
N LEU A 660 -56.13 -44.04 13.85
CA LEU A 660 -56.35 -43.15 12.72
C LEU A 660 -55.53 -41.84 12.87
N ALA A 661 -55.55 -41.24 14.06
CA ALA A 661 -54.86 -39.99 14.37
C ALA A 661 -53.33 -40.12 14.53
N ASP A 662 -52.78 -41.34 14.66
CA ASP A 662 -51.35 -41.55 14.89
C ASP A 662 -50.50 -41.37 13.62
N GLU A 663 -50.00 -40.17 13.37
CA GLU A 663 -49.17 -39.86 12.20
C GLU A 663 -47.79 -40.56 12.19
N THR A 664 -47.40 -41.26 13.27
CA THR A 664 -46.13 -41.99 13.38
C THR A 664 -46.20 -43.41 12.81
N LEU A 665 -47.40 -43.89 12.45
CA LEU A 665 -47.58 -45.22 11.90
C LEU A 665 -47.03 -45.29 10.47
N SER A 666 -45.99 -46.10 10.30
CA SER A 666 -45.34 -46.40 9.04
C SER A 666 -45.90 -47.68 8.41
N ALA A 667 -45.65 -47.88 7.11
CA ALA A 667 -46.17 -49.01 6.34
C ALA A 667 -45.74 -50.39 6.87
N ASP A 668 -44.64 -50.50 7.60
CA ASP A 668 -44.21 -51.73 8.30
C ASP A 668 -45.07 -52.06 9.53
N LYS A 669 -45.84 -51.09 10.05
CA LYS A 669 -46.82 -51.28 11.13
C LYS A 669 -48.26 -51.34 10.61
N GLN A 670 -48.46 -51.64 9.32
CA GLN A 670 -49.79 -51.74 8.71
C GLN A 670 -50.71 -52.72 9.45
N ASP A 671 -50.15 -53.79 10.02
CA ASP A 671 -50.89 -54.77 10.82
C ASP A 671 -51.63 -54.14 12.01
N GLU A 672 -51.12 -53.04 12.59
CA GLU A 672 -51.79 -52.33 13.69
C GLU A 672 -53.03 -51.59 13.20
N VAL A 673 -52.95 -50.97 12.01
CA VAL A 673 -54.10 -50.33 11.35
C VAL A 673 -55.14 -51.38 10.97
N ASP A 674 -54.71 -52.49 10.38
CA ASP A 674 -55.59 -53.57 9.96
C ASP A 674 -56.26 -54.27 11.16
N ALA A 675 -55.53 -54.42 12.27
CA ALA A 675 -56.08 -54.93 13.53
C ALA A 675 -57.13 -53.99 14.12
N ALA A 676 -56.92 -52.67 14.05
CA ALA A 676 -57.90 -51.68 14.47
C ALA A 676 -59.19 -51.74 13.63
N VAL A 677 -59.06 -51.86 12.30
CA VAL A 677 -60.19 -52.09 11.38
C VAL A 677 -60.97 -53.33 11.79
N LYS A 678 -60.28 -54.46 11.97
CA LYS A 678 -60.90 -55.75 12.31
C LYS A 678 -61.57 -55.73 13.68
N ALA A 679 -60.93 -55.13 14.68
CA ALA A 679 -61.46 -55.04 16.03
C ALA A 679 -62.72 -54.16 16.07
N LEU A 680 -62.71 -53.03 15.37
CA LEU A 680 -63.86 -52.13 15.27
C LEU A 680 -65.04 -52.80 14.54
N ALA A 681 -64.77 -53.49 13.43
CA ALA A 681 -65.79 -54.24 12.70
C ALA A 681 -66.41 -55.36 13.56
N ALA A 682 -65.59 -56.14 14.28
CA ALA A 682 -66.08 -57.19 15.16
C ALA A 682 -66.88 -56.63 16.35
N ALA A 683 -66.44 -55.52 16.94
CA ALA A 683 -67.16 -54.88 18.04
C ALA A 683 -68.54 -54.36 17.60
N LYS A 684 -68.67 -53.88 16.35
CA LYS A 684 -69.96 -53.52 15.75
C LYS A 684 -70.91 -54.73 15.67
N GLU A 685 -70.41 -55.89 15.23
CA GLU A 685 -71.21 -57.11 15.10
C GLU A 685 -71.66 -57.68 16.45
N GLN A 686 -70.89 -57.43 17.52
CA GLN A 686 -71.17 -57.90 18.89
C GLN A 686 -72.16 -57.01 19.65
N LEU A 687 -72.69 -55.95 19.03
CA LEU A 687 -73.74 -55.13 19.65
C LEU A 687 -75.02 -55.96 19.84
N VAL A 688 -75.49 -56.08 21.09
CA VAL A 688 -76.65 -56.90 21.48
C VAL A 688 -77.85 -56.02 21.81
N LEU A 689 -78.98 -56.27 21.15
CA LEU A 689 -80.26 -55.62 21.45
C LEU A 689 -80.78 -56.09 22.83
N LYS A 690 -81.45 -55.20 23.58
CA LYS A 690 -82.08 -55.55 24.87
C LYS A 690 -83.29 -56.49 24.64
N GLU A 691 -83.30 -57.73 25.15
CA GLU A 691 -84.46 -58.67 25.05
C GLU A 691 -85.09 -59.10 26.40
N GLU A 692 -86.40 -59.42 26.37
CA GLU A 692 -87.34 -59.72 27.47
C GLU A 692 -87.26 -61.18 28.04
N ASN A 693 -87.75 -61.37 29.27
CA ASN A 693 -87.44 -62.43 30.26
C ASN A 693 -88.09 -63.85 30.07
N GLN A 694 -87.45 -64.87 30.70
CA GLN A 694 -87.90 -66.21 31.22
C GLN A 694 -87.14 -67.42 30.62
N GLY A 695 -86.62 -68.45 31.30
CA GLY A 695 -86.57 -68.93 32.69
C GLY A 695 -86.06 -70.40 32.67
N GLY A 696 -85.32 -70.88 33.68
CA GLY A 696 -84.76 -72.25 33.71
C GLY A 696 -84.63 -72.87 35.12
N SER A 697 -84.62 -74.21 35.21
CA SER A 697 -84.35 -75.00 36.43
C SER A 697 -83.86 -76.43 36.12
N GLY A 698 -82.98 -76.95 36.98
CA GLY A 698 -82.67 -78.39 37.20
C GLY A 698 -81.21 -78.78 36.93
N ASP A 699 -80.33 -78.86 37.96
CA ASP A 699 -79.86 -80.10 38.67
C ASP A 699 -78.90 -80.97 37.82
N GLY A 700 -77.76 -81.53 38.26
CA GLY A 700 -77.09 -81.70 39.55
C GLY A 700 -76.12 -82.91 39.44
N GLN A 701 -75.02 -82.89 40.22
CA GLN A 701 -74.08 -83.98 40.60
C GLN A 701 -72.73 -84.23 39.88
N ASN A 702 -71.70 -84.28 40.76
CA ASN A 702 -70.25 -84.56 40.69
C ASN A 702 -69.98 -86.09 40.94
N PRO A 703 -68.76 -86.68 41.05
CA PRO A 703 -67.38 -86.13 40.93
C PRO A 703 -66.32 -87.05 40.24
N ASP A 704 -65.06 -86.60 40.35
CA ASP A 704 -63.76 -87.30 40.34
C ASP A 704 -62.92 -87.39 39.06
N GLY A 705 -61.66 -86.90 39.18
CA GLY A 705 -60.51 -87.46 38.45
C GLY A 705 -59.59 -86.51 37.68
N ASN A 706 -58.90 -85.60 38.40
CA ASN A 706 -57.53 -85.08 38.18
C ASN A 706 -56.92 -85.02 36.75
N THR A 707 -56.50 -83.82 36.30
CA THR A 707 -55.14 -83.56 35.76
C THR A 707 -54.90 -82.07 35.47
N GLU A 708 -53.75 -81.60 35.95
CA GLU A 708 -52.79 -80.65 35.36
C GLU A 708 -53.13 -79.19 34.97
N THR A 709 -52.22 -78.35 35.48
CA THR A 709 -51.68 -77.09 34.94
C THR A 709 -52.58 -75.86 34.82
N SER A 710 -52.20 -74.83 35.57
CA SER A 710 -51.72 -73.53 35.07
C SER A 710 -52.13 -72.39 36.02
N GLY A 711 -51.38 -71.30 35.95
CA GLY A 711 -51.63 -70.07 36.69
C GLY A 711 -50.62 -69.90 37.83
N GLY A 712 -49.71 -68.93 37.79
CA GLY A 712 -49.87 -67.63 37.20
C GLY A 712 -49.68 -66.60 38.31
N ASP A 713 -48.90 -65.60 37.97
CA ASP A 713 -49.03 -64.24 38.46
C ASP A 713 -48.55 -63.88 39.88
N ASN A 714 -47.38 -63.23 39.83
CA ASN A 714 -47.30 -61.77 39.93
C ASN A 714 -47.00 -61.17 41.31
N SER A 715 -46.26 -60.07 41.21
CA SER A 715 -46.01 -59.05 42.22
C SER A 715 -44.96 -59.38 43.29
N GLY A 716 -43.72 -58.98 42.97
CA GLY A 716 -43.07 -57.86 43.64
C GLY A 716 -42.77 -58.01 45.12
N ASN A 717 -41.47 -58.07 45.46
CA ASN A 717 -40.92 -57.07 46.38
C ASN A 717 -39.38 -57.00 46.34
N ASN A 718 -38.92 -55.79 46.68
CA ASN A 718 -37.62 -55.37 47.18
C ASN A 718 -36.74 -56.42 47.86
N GLY A 719 -35.42 -56.20 47.73
CA GLY A 719 -34.52 -56.36 48.87
C GLY A 719 -33.17 -57.00 48.57
N GLN A 720 -32.20 -56.15 48.23
CA GLN A 720 -30.91 -56.05 48.92
C GLN A 720 -29.98 -57.28 49.07
N ALA A 721 -28.72 -56.99 48.70
CA ALA A 721 -27.49 -57.37 49.39
C ALA A 721 -26.81 -58.71 49.03
N GLN A 722 -25.67 -58.50 48.37
CA GLN A 722 -24.33 -58.97 48.74
C GLN A 722 -23.97 -60.46 48.62
N GLY A 723 -22.96 -60.65 47.75
CA GLY A 723 -21.79 -61.48 48.01
C GLY A 723 -21.98 -62.95 47.66
N SER A 724 -20.98 -63.67 47.16
CA SER A 724 -19.60 -63.37 46.84
C SER A 724 -19.03 -64.61 46.17
N GLY A 725 -17.94 -64.44 45.41
CA GLY A 725 -16.94 -65.50 45.18
C GLY A 725 -16.97 -66.04 43.75
N ASN A 726 -16.02 -65.63 42.91
CA ASN A 726 -14.73 -66.30 42.64
C ASN A 726 -14.92 -67.50 41.69
N THR A 727 -14.13 -67.76 40.65
CA THR A 727 -12.80 -67.32 40.19
C THR A 727 -12.62 -67.88 38.77
N ASP A 728 -11.99 -67.19 37.83
CA ASP A 728 -10.66 -67.46 37.20
C ASP A 728 -10.84 -67.06 35.71
N ASN A 729 -9.90 -66.55 34.90
CA ASN A 729 -8.45 -66.58 34.89
C ASN A 729 -7.91 -65.53 33.88
N ALA A 730 -6.69 -65.04 34.13
CA ALA A 730 -5.64 -64.50 33.21
C ALA A 730 -6.00 -63.46 32.13
N GLY A 731 -5.27 -62.36 31.94
CA GLY A 731 -4.02 -61.83 32.49
C GLY A 731 -3.57 -60.66 31.58
N GLY A 732 -3.34 -59.48 32.14
CA GLY A 732 -2.02 -58.82 32.18
C GLY A 732 -2.05 -57.46 31.45
N ASP A 733 -2.16 -56.32 32.16
CA ASP A 733 -1.06 -55.45 32.65
C ASP A 733 -0.42 -54.61 31.51
N ASN A 734 -0.11 -53.30 31.61
CA ASN A 734 -0.49 -52.16 32.44
C ASN A 734 0.12 -50.91 31.78
N GLY A 735 -0.37 -49.72 32.15
CA GLY A 735 0.51 -48.60 32.52
C GLY A 735 1.13 -47.66 31.49
N ASN A 736 0.43 -46.54 31.28
CA ASN A 736 0.84 -45.16 31.65
C ASN A 736 1.79 -44.29 30.76
N SER A 737 1.30 -43.05 30.56
CA SER A 737 2.01 -41.74 30.54
C SER A 737 2.64 -41.15 29.26
N SER A 738 1.96 -40.09 28.78
CA SER A 738 2.44 -38.72 28.45
C SER A 738 3.41 -38.40 27.29
N THR A 739 2.91 -37.47 26.44
CA THR A 739 3.52 -36.27 25.81
C THR A 739 4.44 -36.36 24.57
N ALA A 740 4.07 -35.48 23.62
CA ALA A 740 4.86 -34.67 22.68
C ALA A 740 5.24 -35.22 21.28
N ALA A 741 4.81 -34.43 20.27
CA ALA A 741 5.37 -34.10 18.95
C ALA A 741 6.19 -35.14 18.16
N GLY A 742 5.85 -35.34 16.88
CA GLY A 742 6.73 -36.02 15.93
C GLY A 742 6.09 -36.32 14.58
N ASN A 743 6.49 -35.54 13.58
CA ASN A 743 6.24 -35.69 12.15
C ASN A 743 6.91 -36.97 11.60
N SER A 744 6.22 -37.79 10.79
CA SER A 744 6.74 -38.39 9.52
C SER A 744 5.91 -39.61 9.02
N VAL A 745 5.38 -39.45 7.80
CA VAL A 745 5.57 -40.32 6.62
C VAL A 745 5.16 -41.82 6.65
N ASN A 746 4.20 -42.10 5.76
CA ASN A 746 3.90 -43.32 4.99
C ASN A 746 3.56 -44.63 5.69
N ASN A 747 2.33 -45.10 5.45
CA ASN A 747 2.14 -46.35 4.73
C ASN A 747 0.81 -46.32 3.96
N ALA A 748 0.92 -46.25 2.64
CA ALA A 748 -0.15 -46.58 1.71
C ALA A 748 -0.62 -48.02 1.97
N VAL A 749 -1.91 -48.19 2.28
CA VAL A 749 -2.58 -49.48 2.27
C VAL A 749 -3.27 -49.64 0.92
N LYS A 750 -3.02 -50.79 0.31
CA LYS A 750 -3.49 -51.23 -1.00
C LYS A 750 -4.99 -51.06 -1.21
N THR A 751 -5.28 -50.61 -2.43
CA THR A 751 -6.53 -50.76 -3.16
C THR A 751 -7.09 -52.18 -3.09
N GLY A 752 -8.41 -52.27 -2.95
CA GLY A 752 -9.13 -53.53 -2.96
C GLY A 752 -10.60 -53.29 -3.26
N ASP A 753 -10.93 -53.41 -4.55
CA ASP A 753 -12.27 -53.71 -5.05
C ASP A 753 -13.02 -54.64 -4.08
N ASN A 754 -14.18 -54.21 -3.61
CA ASN A 754 -15.34 -55.06 -3.28
C ASN A 754 -16.49 -54.19 -2.76
N MET A 755 -17.21 -53.50 -3.65
CA MET A 755 -18.57 -53.07 -3.33
C MET A 755 -19.56 -54.21 -3.61
N ASN A 756 -20.42 -54.46 -2.63
CA ASN A 756 -21.41 -55.53 -2.59
C ASN A 756 -22.52 -55.30 -3.66
N PRO A 757 -22.77 -56.25 -4.59
CA PRO A 757 -23.84 -56.16 -5.59
C PRO A 757 -25.24 -55.94 -5.02
N ALA A 758 -25.45 -56.16 -3.72
CA ALA A 758 -26.71 -55.89 -3.02
C ALA A 758 -27.08 -54.39 -3.01
N VAL A 759 -26.10 -53.48 -3.05
CA VAL A 759 -26.34 -52.02 -3.01
C VAL A 759 -26.89 -51.53 -4.36
N TRP A 760 -26.35 -52.03 -5.48
CA TRP A 760 -26.88 -51.78 -6.83
C TRP A 760 -28.32 -52.31 -7.02
N ALA A 761 -28.67 -53.42 -6.35
CA ALA A 761 -30.01 -53.99 -6.42
C ALA A 761 -31.08 -53.16 -5.68
N ALA A 762 -30.70 -52.40 -4.65
CA ALA A 762 -31.62 -51.55 -3.89
C ALA A 762 -32.06 -50.30 -4.70
N LEU A 763 -31.13 -49.67 -5.43
CA LEU A 763 -31.41 -48.50 -6.28
C LEU A 763 -32.32 -48.82 -7.49
N LEU A 764 -32.15 -50.00 -8.11
CA LEU A 764 -33.08 -50.48 -9.15
C LEU A 764 -34.50 -50.76 -8.60
N GLY A 765 -34.60 -51.10 -7.31
CA GLY A 765 -35.88 -51.31 -6.63
C GLY A 765 -36.70 -50.03 -6.44
N VAL A 766 -36.04 -48.91 -6.11
CA VAL A 766 -36.71 -47.61 -5.89
C VAL A 766 -37.25 -47.03 -7.19
N ALA A 767 -36.49 -47.13 -8.29
CA ALA A 767 -36.96 -46.70 -9.63
C ALA A 767 -38.18 -47.52 -10.13
N ALA A 768 -38.26 -48.81 -9.78
CA ALA A 768 -39.40 -49.67 -10.15
C ALA A 768 -40.69 -49.32 -9.37
N VAL A 769 -40.58 -48.85 -8.12
CA VAL A 769 -41.73 -48.43 -7.30
C VAL A 769 -42.30 -47.08 -7.78
N ILE A 770 -41.44 -46.15 -8.20
CA ILE A 770 -41.86 -44.85 -8.75
C ILE A 770 -42.54 -45.01 -10.13
N ALA A 771 -42.03 -45.88 -11.01
CA ALA A 771 -42.68 -46.19 -12.29
C ALA A 771 -44.01 -46.95 -12.14
N GLY A 772 -44.15 -47.74 -11.07
CA GLY A 772 -45.38 -48.47 -10.73
C GLY A 772 -46.54 -47.55 -10.29
N ALA A 773 -46.25 -46.52 -9.49
CA ALA A 773 -47.27 -45.59 -8.99
C ALA A 773 -47.88 -44.71 -10.09
N VAL A 774 -47.08 -44.30 -11.10
CA VAL A 774 -47.55 -43.47 -12.23
C VAL A 774 -48.43 -44.26 -13.22
N SER A 775 -48.20 -45.56 -13.35
CA SER A 775 -48.95 -46.43 -14.29
C SER A 775 -50.35 -46.80 -13.79
N VAL A 776 -50.56 -46.85 -12.46
CA VAL A 776 -51.86 -47.19 -11.85
C VAL A 776 -52.83 -46.01 -11.88
N LYS A 777 -52.34 -44.76 -11.79
CA LYS A 777 -53.19 -43.56 -11.89
C LYS A 777 -53.76 -43.29 -13.30
N LYS A 778 -53.07 -43.72 -14.38
CA LYS A 778 -53.56 -43.52 -15.77
C LYS A 778 -54.62 -44.54 -16.25
N ARG A 779 -54.81 -45.68 -15.58
CA ARG A 779 -55.85 -46.67 -15.96
C ARG A 779 -57.23 -46.44 -15.34
N LYS A 780 -57.38 -45.51 -14.38
CA LYS A 780 -58.67 -45.16 -13.76
C LYS A 780 -59.38 -43.92 -14.34
N GLN A 781 -58.86 -43.29 -15.40
CA GLN A 781 -59.49 -42.14 -16.08
C GLN A 781 -59.92 -42.36 -17.54
N VAL A 782 -59.97 -43.62 -18.01
CA VAL A 782 -60.75 -43.97 -19.22
C VAL A 782 -61.57 -45.24 -18.92
N LYS A 783 -62.63 -45.07 -18.13
CA LYS A 783 -63.94 -45.70 -18.30
C LYS A 783 -64.97 -45.01 -17.43
#